data_AF-A0A1A2Z719-F1
#
_entry.id   AF-A0A1A2Z719-F1
#
_cell.length_a   1.000
_cell.length_b   1.000
_cell.length_c   1.000
_cell.angle_alpha   90.00
_cell.angle_beta   90.00
_cell.angle_gamma   90.00
#
_symmetry.space_group_name_H-M   'P 1'
#
loop_
_entity.id
_entity.type
_entity.pdbx_description
1 polymer ?
#
loop_
_entity_poly.entity_id
_entity_poly.type
_entity_poly.pdbx_seq_one_letter_code
_entity_poly.pdbx_strand_id
1 'polypeptide(L)'
;MATVSLIASVSPLIRWLIKVPREFINDYLFNFPDTSIAWSFVLALLAAALTARKRIAWVLLLGNMVLAAALNAADIAAGDNTAAESFGENLGFAVHIVAIVLLLLSYRQFWAKVRKAALFKAAAVLVTGLVIGILASWGLVEMWPGTLAPDSRFWYVVNRVVGFSIVDPDAFTGRPHVLLNAIFGLFGALALIAATIVLFQSQRADNALTGEDESAIRGLLELYGKQDSLGYFATRRDKSVVFAPSGRAAITYRVEIGVCLASGDPIGDPRAWPQAIDAWLGLCQTYGWAPGVMGASSQGAQAYREAGLNALELGDEAILRTSDYKLSGPDMRGVRQAVTRARRAGLTVRIRRHRDISADEMAETISRADAWRDTQTERGFSMALGRLGDPADGDCLLVEAIDREGRVVAMLSLVPWGSTGVSLDLMRRSPQSPNGTIELMVSELALNAEALGIIRISLNFAMFRSAFEQGAQLGAGPIARLWRGFLLFFSRWWQLETLYRSNMKYQPEWVPRYACYEDARLIPRVGVASVIAEGFLVLPFSRREKVHTGHHPAVPARLAESGLLHHDGSTPDVSDLQRGVKAAEAEESRLRLPEQVRVRLAKLKILQRNGVDAYPVGCPPSHSIAAALDADDQEDVSVAGRILRIRDYGGVLFAQVRDWSGEMQVLLDNSHLGRGRTADFTAAIDLGDLVEMTGHMGFSKKGTRSLIVRDWRMIGKCLRPLPNKWKGLTDPEARVRARYVDLAVNPESRELIRARSEVLRSVRETLFAKGFIEVETPILQQIHGGATARPFVTHINTYDMDLFLRIAPELYLKRLCVGGVERVFELGRAFRNEGVDFSHNPEFTLLEAYQAHADYKVWIDGCRELIQNAAQAANGEQTVLRPRAGTDGRLEPVDISGTWAVKTVYDAVSEALGERIDPDTSLAALRRMSDAVHIPYRAHWDSGAVVLELYEHLVEDKTEQPTFYIDFPTSVSPLTRPHRSQRGVAERWDLVAWGVELGTAYSELTDPVEQRRRLQEQSLLAAGGDPEAMELDEDFLQAMEYAMPPTGGLGMGIDRLVMLITGRSIRETLPFPLAKPH
;
A
#
# COMPACT_ATOMS: atom_id res chain seq x y z
N MET A 1 -13.31 45.69 -9.67
CA MET A 1 -14.29 46.70 -9.19
C MET A 1 -14.58 46.59 -7.70
N ALA A 2 -15.19 45.51 -7.20
CA ALA A 2 -15.51 45.37 -5.76
C ALA A 2 -14.30 45.60 -4.82
N THR A 3 -13.16 44.97 -5.11
CA THR A 3 -11.91 45.14 -4.32
C THR A 3 -11.40 46.58 -4.35
N VAL A 4 -11.40 47.22 -5.52
CA VAL A 4 -10.95 48.61 -5.69
C VAL A 4 -11.90 49.57 -4.97
N SER A 5 -13.22 49.31 -5.00
CA SER A 5 -14.24 50.08 -4.28
C SER A 5 -14.05 49.99 -2.76
N LEU A 6 -13.79 48.78 -2.24
CA LEU A 6 -13.54 48.57 -0.81
C LEU A 6 -12.28 49.29 -0.35
N ILE A 7 -11.19 49.17 -1.11
CA ILE A 7 -9.90 49.81 -0.79
C ILE A 7 -10.02 51.34 -0.86
N ALA A 8 -10.71 51.88 -1.87
CA ALA A 8 -10.96 53.32 -2.00
C ALA A 8 -11.92 53.88 -0.95
N SER A 9 -12.85 53.06 -0.45
CA SER A 9 -13.75 53.45 0.65
C SER A 9 -13.00 53.59 1.98
N VAL A 10 -11.91 52.84 2.18
CA VAL A 10 -11.14 52.84 3.42
C VAL A 10 -9.90 53.74 3.37
N SER A 11 -9.27 53.92 2.20
CA SER A 11 -8.03 54.70 2.03
C SER A 11 -8.26 56.02 1.28
N PRO A 12 -8.12 57.18 1.96
CA PRO A 12 -8.21 58.50 1.33
C PRO A 12 -7.15 58.72 0.25
N LEU A 13 -5.94 58.16 0.44
CA LEU A 13 -4.83 58.28 -0.52
C LEU A 13 -5.15 57.57 -1.84
N ILE A 14 -5.67 56.34 -1.76
CA ILE A 14 -6.03 55.57 -2.95
C ILE A 14 -7.23 56.21 -3.64
N ARG A 15 -8.20 56.73 -2.88
CA ARG A 15 -9.34 57.48 -3.42
C ARG A 15 -8.90 58.70 -4.22
N TRP A 16 -7.93 59.46 -3.71
CA TRP A 16 -7.37 60.61 -4.43
C TRP A 16 -6.68 60.18 -5.73
N LEU A 17 -5.85 59.13 -5.68
CA LEU A 17 -5.14 58.60 -6.85
C LEU A 17 -6.09 58.12 -7.98
N ILE A 18 -7.22 57.53 -7.63
CA ILE A 18 -8.17 57.00 -8.61
C ILE A 18 -9.33 57.94 -8.93
N LYS A 19 -9.34 59.18 -8.40
CA LYS A 19 -10.50 60.09 -8.47
C LYS A 19 -11.08 60.24 -9.88
N VAL A 20 -10.24 60.60 -10.84
CA VAL A 20 -10.64 60.83 -12.24
C VAL A 20 -11.17 59.56 -12.92
N PRO A 21 -10.44 58.42 -12.96
CA PRO A 21 -10.98 57.20 -13.57
C PRO A 21 -12.19 56.63 -12.81
N ARG A 22 -12.30 56.88 -11.50
CA ARG A 22 -13.43 56.47 -10.68
C ARG A 22 -14.71 57.24 -11.04
N GLU A 23 -14.62 58.56 -11.12
CA GLU A 23 -15.74 59.44 -11.49
C GLU A 23 -16.24 59.07 -12.89
N PHE A 24 -15.32 58.90 -13.85
CA PHE A 24 -15.66 58.43 -15.19
C PHE A 24 -16.43 57.09 -15.19
N ILE A 25 -15.98 56.12 -14.40
CA ILE A 25 -16.66 54.83 -14.29
C ILE A 25 -18.04 54.99 -13.62
N ASN A 26 -18.11 55.75 -12.52
CA ASN A 26 -19.34 55.95 -11.76
C ASN A 26 -20.43 56.60 -12.62
N ASP A 27 -20.04 57.60 -13.40
CA ASP A 27 -20.96 58.46 -14.11
C ASP A 27 -21.41 57.81 -15.43
N TYR A 28 -20.53 57.08 -16.13
CA TYR A 28 -20.83 56.57 -17.47
C TYR A 28 -20.91 55.05 -17.63
N LEU A 29 -20.30 54.26 -16.74
CA LEU A 29 -20.13 52.81 -16.97
C LEU A 29 -20.83 51.93 -15.91
N PHE A 30 -20.68 52.25 -14.64
CA PHE A 30 -21.16 51.40 -13.56
C PHE A 30 -21.16 52.17 -12.25
N ASN A 31 -22.31 52.24 -11.54
CA ASN A 31 -22.43 52.89 -10.24
C ASN A 31 -21.29 52.50 -9.28
N PHE A 32 -20.38 53.45 -9.05
CA PHE A 32 -19.15 53.32 -8.26
C PHE A 32 -19.04 54.50 -7.27
N PRO A 33 -19.88 54.53 -6.23
CA PRO A 33 -19.98 55.63 -5.30
C PRO A 33 -18.68 55.85 -4.52
N ASP A 34 -18.43 57.10 -4.12
CA ASP A 34 -17.17 57.57 -3.56
C ASP A 34 -16.84 56.98 -2.16
N THR A 35 -17.87 56.76 -1.32
CA THR A 35 -17.72 56.36 0.09
C THR A 35 -18.79 55.38 0.56
N SER A 36 -19.05 54.29 -0.18
CA SER A 36 -20.05 53.28 0.22
C SER A 36 -19.46 51.89 0.40
N ILE A 37 -19.06 51.59 1.65
CA ILE A 37 -18.67 50.22 2.07
C ILE A 37 -19.80 49.22 1.78
N ALA A 38 -21.06 49.67 1.94
CA ALA A 38 -22.25 48.88 1.65
C ALA A 38 -22.27 48.42 0.19
N TRP A 39 -22.04 49.36 -0.73
CA TRP A 39 -22.06 49.08 -2.15
C TRP A 39 -20.86 48.22 -2.57
N SER A 40 -19.67 48.46 -2.02
CA SER A 40 -18.51 47.57 -2.26
C SER A 40 -18.82 46.12 -1.86
N PHE A 41 -19.55 45.91 -0.77
CA PHE A 41 -19.97 44.58 -0.32
C PHE A 41 -21.04 43.97 -1.24
N VAL A 42 -22.03 44.75 -1.69
CA VAL A 42 -23.04 44.31 -2.67
C VAL A 42 -22.36 43.88 -3.97
N LEU A 43 -21.36 44.63 -4.45
CA LEU A 43 -20.59 44.27 -5.65
C LEU A 43 -19.75 43.01 -5.45
N ALA A 44 -19.15 42.83 -4.28
CA ALA A 44 -18.42 41.60 -3.94
C ALA A 44 -19.35 40.38 -3.94
N LEU A 45 -20.55 40.51 -3.37
CA LEU A 45 -21.56 39.47 -3.35
C LEU A 45 -22.12 39.17 -4.75
N LEU A 46 -22.41 40.19 -5.55
CA LEU A 46 -22.87 40.03 -6.93
C LEU A 46 -21.81 39.30 -7.77
N ALA A 47 -20.53 39.69 -7.64
CA ALA A 47 -19.42 39.02 -8.31
C ALA A 47 -19.33 37.54 -7.87
N ALA A 48 -19.37 37.25 -6.57
CA ALA A 48 -19.34 35.88 -6.07
C ALA A 48 -20.53 35.04 -6.56
N ALA A 49 -21.73 35.63 -6.64
CA ALA A 49 -22.93 34.96 -7.14
C ALA A 49 -22.89 34.70 -8.65
N LEU A 50 -22.28 35.60 -9.43
CA LEU A 50 -22.02 35.40 -10.86
C LEU A 50 -20.97 34.31 -11.09
N THR A 51 -19.89 34.26 -10.29
CA THR A 51 -18.91 33.16 -10.32
C THR A 51 -19.57 31.82 -9.98
N ALA A 52 -20.53 31.82 -9.06
CA ALA A 52 -21.37 30.66 -8.74
C ALA A 52 -22.48 30.39 -9.77
N ARG A 53 -22.47 31.07 -10.93
CA ARG A 53 -23.40 30.89 -12.07
C ARG A 53 -24.89 31.03 -11.70
N LYS A 54 -25.21 31.88 -10.72
CA LYS A 54 -26.60 32.09 -10.25
C LYS A 54 -27.39 32.96 -11.22
N ARG A 55 -28.56 32.45 -11.66
CA ARG A 55 -29.47 33.18 -12.58
C ARG A 55 -29.91 34.53 -12.04
N ILE A 56 -30.22 34.64 -10.75
CA ILE A 56 -30.69 35.91 -10.16
C ILE A 56 -29.61 37.00 -10.23
N ALA A 57 -28.33 36.65 -10.06
CA ALA A 57 -27.23 37.59 -10.14
C ALA A 57 -27.03 38.08 -11.58
N TRP A 58 -27.20 37.19 -12.56
CA TRP A 58 -27.23 37.55 -13.97
C TRP A 58 -28.41 38.49 -14.31
N VAL A 59 -29.62 38.20 -13.81
CA VAL A 59 -30.79 39.08 -14.00
C VAL A 59 -30.56 40.47 -13.38
N LEU A 60 -30.00 40.54 -12.17
CA LEU A 60 -29.71 41.81 -11.49
C LEU A 60 -28.63 42.61 -12.25
N LEU A 61 -27.58 41.94 -12.73
CA LEU A 61 -26.55 42.59 -13.52
C LEU A 61 -27.11 43.09 -14.86
N LEU A 62 -27.88 42.25 -15.57
CA LEU A 62 -28.54 42.64 -16.82
C LEU A 62 -29.48 43.82 -16.60
N GLY A 63 -30.33 43.77 -15.58
CA GLY A 63 -31.22 44.86 -15.22
C GLY A 63 -30.47 46.15 -14.91
N ASN A 64 -29.35 46.06 -14.18
CA ASN A 64 -28.49 47.22 -13.91
C ASN A 64 -27.85 47.79 -15.18
N MET A 65 -27.40 46.93 -16.12
CA MET A 65 -26.85 47.39 -17.41
C MET A 65 -27.92 48.02 -18.30
N VAL A 66 -29.13 47.46 -18.33
CA VAL A 66 -30.26 48.03 -19.07
C VAL A 66 -30.67 49.39 -18.51
N LEU A 67 -30.75 49.50 -17.17
CA LEU A 67 -31.06 50.76 -16.51
C LEU A 67 -29.98 51.82 -16.79
N ALA A 68 -28.70 51.47 -16.68
CA ALA A 68 -27.59 52.38 -16.96
C ALA A 68 -27.57 52.83 -18.44
N ALA A 69 -27.85 51.92 -19.39
CA ALA A 69 -27.99 52.26 -20.80
C ALA A 69 -29.16 53.23 -21.04
N ALA A 70 -30.29 53.02 -20.34
CA ALA A 70 -31.46 53.89 -20.46
C ALA A 70 -31.21 55.29 -19.89
N LEU A 71 -30.47 55.40 -18.78
CA LEU A 71 -30.07 56.68 -18.20
C LEU A 71 -29.12 57.44 -19.14
N ASN A 72 -28.04 56.80 -19.61
CA ASN A 72 -27.14 57.40 -20.60
C ASN A 72 -27.89 57.85 -21.88
N ALA A 73 -28.86 57.05 -22.36
CA ALA A 73 -29.67 57.44 -23.51
C ALA A 73 -30.59 58.63 -23.23
N ALA A 74 -31.14 58.74 -22.01
CA ALA A 74 -31.96 59.87 -21.60
C ALA A 74 -31.12 61.16 -21.48
N ASP A 75 -29.91 61.06 -20.93
CA ASP A 75 -28.99 62.19 -20.79
C ASP A 75 -28.50 62.68 -22.17
N ILE A 76 -28.16 61.76 -23.08
CA ILE A 76 -27.85 62.10 -24.49
C ILE A 76 -29.04 62.81 -25.17
N ALA A 77 -30.28 62.38 -24.86
CA ALA A 77 -31.49 62.97 -25.44
C ALA A 77 -31.86 64.33 -24.81
N ALA A 78 -31.44 64.62 -23.58
CA ALA A 78 -31.70 65.89 -22.91
C ALA A 78 -30.91 67.06 -23.54
N GLY A 79 -29.75 66.79 -24.14
CA GLY A 79 -29.09 67.70 -25.09
C GLY A 79 -28.32 68.90 -24.50
N ASP A 80 -28.23 69.03 -23.17
CA ASP A 80 -27.56 70.14 -22.47
C ASP A 80 -26.10 69.81 -22.05
N ASN A 81 -25.44 68.88 -22.75
CA ASN A 81 -24.17 68.29 -22.30
C ASN A 81 -22.94 68.95 -22.96
N THR A 82 -21.84 69.09 -22.22
CA THR A 82 -20.55 69.51 -22.76
C THR A 82 -19.94 68.45 -23.67
N ALA A 83 -19.02 68.82 -24.57
CA ALA A 83 -18.38 67.87 -25.49
C ALA A 83 -17.68 66.68 -24.78
N ALA A 84 -17.21 66.88 -23.55
CA ALA A 84 -16.61 65.81 -22.74
C ALA A 84 -17.68 64.86 -22.17
N GLU A 85 -18.81 65.41 -21.71
CA GLU A 85 -19.96 64.64 -21.19
C GLU A 85 -20.61 63.82 -22.31
N SER A 86 -20.86 64.42 -23.47
CA SER A 86 -21.39 63.69 -24.64
C SER A 86 -20.47 62.56 -25.09
N PHE A 87 -19.14 62.72 -24.98
CA PHE A 87 -18.20 61.63 -25.28
C PHE A 87 -18.32 60.50 -24.24
N GLY A 88 -18.37 60.85 -22.95
CA GLY A 88 -18.54 59.91 -21.85
C GLY A 88 -19.83 59.10 -21.97
N GLU A 89 -20.97 59.77 -22.20
CA GLU A 89 -22.29 59.14 -22.32
C GLU A 89 -22.38 58.22 -23.54
N ASN A 90 -21.86 58.65 -24.70
CA ASN A 90 -21.85 57.82 -25.91
C ASN A 90 -20.97 56.57 -25.73
N LEU A 91 -19.79 56.72 -25.11
CA LEU A 91 -18.92 55.58 -24.82
C LEU A 91 -19.57 54.65 -23.79
N GLY A 92 -20.17 55.22 -22.73
CA GLY A 92 -20.92 54.50 -21.71
C GLY A 92 -22.03 53.66 -22.31
N PHE A 93 -22.91 54.29 -23.07
CA PHE A 93 -24.01 53.64 -23.79
C PHE A 93 -23.52 52.50 -24.70
N ALA A 94 -22.48 52.73 -25.51
CA ALA A 94 -21.90 51.70 -26.36
C ALA A 94 -21.37 50.50 -25.54
N VAL A 95 -20.67 50.76 -24.44
CA VAL A 95 -20.17 49.70 -23.54
C VAL A 95 -21.33 48.93 -22.90
N HIS A 96 -22.40 49.60 -22.47
CA HIS A 96 -23.58 48.92 -21.92
C HIS A 96 -24.28 48.03 -22.94
N ILE A 97 -24.45 48.50 -24.19
CA ILE A 97 -25.05 47.69 -25.26
C ILE A 97 -24.22 46.43 -25.52
N VAL A 98 -22.89 46.57 -25.63
CA VAL A 98 -21.98 45.42 -25.79
C VAL A 98 -22.09 44.46 -24.59
N ALA A 99 -22.09 44.99 -23.36
CA ALA A 99 -22.22 44.18 -22.16
C ALA A 99 -23.58 43.44 -22.09
N ILE A 100 -24.69 44.09 -22.47
CA ILE A 100 -26.02 43.49 -22.55
C ILE A 100 -26.02 42.33 -23.55
N VAL A 101 -25.47 42.52 -24.75
CA VAL A 101 -25.38 41.46 -25.77
C VAL A 101 -24.57 40.27 -25.25
N LEU A 102 -23.40 40.51 -24.64
CA LEU A 102 -22.59 39.45 -24.04
C LEU A 102 -23.32 38.71 -22.90
N LEU A 103 -24.06 39.43 -22.07
CA LEU A 103 -24.88 38.83 -21.00
C LEU A 103 -26.01 37.97 -21.58
N LEU A 104 -26.70 38.43 -22.63
CA LEU A 104 -27.74 37.65 -23.30
C LEU A 104 -27.18 36.38 -23.96
N LEU A 105 -26.04 36.48 -24.65
CA LEU A 105 -25.37 35.32 -25.26
C LEU A 105 -24.87 34.31 -24.22
N SER A 106 -24.44 34.79 -23.05
CA SER A 106 -23.98 33.94 -21.94
C SER A 106 -25.09 33.41 -21.03
N TYR A 107 -26.38 33.68 -21.33
CA TYR A 107 -27.51 33.22 -20.52
C TYR A 107 -27.47 31.71 -20.20
N ARG A 108 -27.07 30.89 -21.19
CA ARG A 108 -26.96 29.44 -21.02
C ARG A 108 -25.87 29.01 -20.02
N GLN A 109 -24.96 29.90 -19.62
CA GLN A 109 -23.91 29.62 -18.63
C GLN A 109 -24.38 29.84 -17.18
N PHE A 110 -25.49 30.54 -16.97
CA PHE A 110 -26.06 30.78 -15.64
C PHE A 110 -27.24 29.83 -15.43
N TRP A 111 -26.97 28.60 -15.00
CA TRP A 111 -28.00 27.57 -14.81
C TRP A 111 -28.41 27.34 -13.35
N ALA A 112 -27.62 27.81 -12.37
CA ALA A 112 -27.84 27.47 -10.98
C ALA A 112 -29.20 27.98 -10.46
N LYS A 113 -30.00 27.05 -9.92
CA LYS A 113 -31.31 27.35 -9.35
C LYS A 113 -31.17 28.13 -8.04
N VAL A 114 -32.01 29.15 -7.85
CA VAL A 114 -32.07 29.93 -6.60
C VAL A 114 -33.28 29.48 -5.80
N ARG A 115 -33.17 29.55 -4.46
CA ARG A 115 -34.24 29.15 -3.54
C ARG A 115 -35.56 29.86 -3.88
N LYS A 116 -36.66 29.10 -3.98
CA LYS A 116 -38.02 29.65 -4.15
C LYS A 116 -38.30 30.65 -3.01
N ALA A 117 -38.86 31.82 -3.35
CA ALA A 117 -39.12 32.94 -2.45
C ALA A 117 -37.88 33.62 -1.81
N ALA A 118 -36.65 33.37 -2.31
CA ALA A 118 -35.46 34.11 -1.85
C ALA A 118 -35.61 35.63 -2.03
N LEU A 119 -36.19 36.06 -3.16
CA LEU A 119 -36.47 37.47 -3.44
C LEU A 119 -37.42 38.09 -2.40
N PHE A 120 -38.50 37.39 -2.07
CA PHE A 120 -39.47 37.85 -1.08
C PHE A 120 -38.86 37.92 0.33
N LYS A 121 -38.06 36.91 0.72
CA LYS A 121 -37.36 36.91 2.01
C LYS A 121 -36.30 38.01 2.09
N ALA A 122 -35.53 38.22 1.02
CA ALA A 122 -34.56 39.30 0.94
C ALA A 122 -35.24 40.68 1.02
N ALA A 123 -36.35 40.86 0.30
CA ALA A 123 -37.16 42.08 0.36
C ALA A 123 -37.74 42.30 1.78
N ALA A 124 -38.27 41.25 2.41
CA ALA A 124 -38.76 41.33 3.79
C ALA A 124 -37.65 41.69 4.79
N VAL A 125 -36.46 41.10 4.64
CA VAL A 125 -35.28 41.41 5.48
C VAL A 125 -34.81 42.85 5.24
N LEU A 126 -34.81 43.32 3.99
CA LEU A 126 -34.46 44.70 3.65
C LEU A 126 -35.44 45.68 4.28
N VAL A 127 -36.74 45.50 4.06
CA VAL A 127 -37.79 46.37 4.61
C VAL A 127 -37.75 46.37 6.14
N THR A 128 -37.66 45.20 6.76
CA THR A 128 -37.60 45.09 8.23
C THR A 128 -36.34 45.76 8.78
N GLY A 129 -35.18 45.52 8.14
CA GLY A 129 -33.90 46.12 8.53
C GLY A 129 -33.91 47.64 8.37
N LEU A 130 -34.48 48.16 7.28
CA LEU A 130 -34.64 49.61 7.06
C LEU A 130 -35.59 50.23 8.07
N VAL A 131 -36.73 49.60 8.39
CA VAL A 131 -37.67 50.10 9.42
C VAL A 131 -36.99 50.17 10.79
N ILE A 132 -36.29 49.10 11.20
CA ILE A 132 -35.53 49.09 12.46
C ILE A 132 -34.46 50.18 12.45
N GLY A 133 -33.71 50.29 11.36
CA GLY A 133 -32.67 51.30 11.18
C GLY A 133 -33.22 52.72 11.26
N ILE A 134 -34.38 53.01 10.62
CA ILE A 134 -35.06 54.30 10.65
C ILE A 134 -35.54 54.62 12.06
N LEU A 135 -36.20 53.70 12.75
CA LEU A 135 -36.71 53.94 14.11
C LEU A 135 -35.58 54.17 15.11
N ALA A 136 -34.52 53.36 15.05
CA ALA A 136 -33.35 53.52 15.92
C ALA A 136 -32.61 54.84 15.63
N SER A 137 -32.42 55.18 14.35
CA SER A 137 -31.79 56.42 13.92
C SER A 137 -32.62 57.65 14.29
N TRP A 138 -33.95 57.57 14.16
CA TRP A 138 -34.86 58.64 14.55
C TRP A 138 -34.82 58.90 16.05
N GLY A 139 -34.84 57.85 16.88
CA GLY A 139 -34.65 57.99 18.32
C GLY A 139 -33.30 58.64 18.69
N LEU A 140 -32.23 58.30 17.98
CA LEU A 140 -30.91 58.92 18.17
C LEU A 140 -30.88 60.41 17.76
N VAL A 141 -31.54 60.79 16.67
CA VAL A 141 -31.69 62.21 16.28
C VAL A 141 -32.54 62.98 17.29
N GLU A 142 -33.59 62.38 17.84
CA GLU A 142 -34.45 63.05 18.81
C GLU A 142 -33.72 63.35 20.12
N MET A 143 -32.82 62.45 20.54
CA MET A 143 -31.98 62.65 21.72
C MET A 143 -30.80 63.62 21.49
N TRP A 144 -30.25 63.67 20.27
CA TRP A 144 -29.13 64.54 19.90
C TRP A 144 -29.33 65.20 18.52
N PRO A 145 -30.22 66.18 18.39
CA PRO A 145 -30.65 66.71 17.10
C PRO A 145 -29.64 67.62 16.39
N GLY A 146 -28.62 68.12 17.09
CA GLY A 146 -27.68 69.10 16.53
C GLY A 146 -28.41 70.38 16.09
N THR A 147 -28.22 70.81 14.83
CA THR A 147 -28.90 71.98 14.25
C THR A 147 -30.11 71.62 13.38
N LEU A 148 -30.55 70.36 13.38
CA LEU A 148 -31.61 69.86 12.51
C LEU A 148 -33.02 70.26 13.01
N ALA A 149 -33.79 70.94 12.15
CA ALA A 149 -35.14 71.40 12.47
C ALA A 149 -36.10 70.23 12.78
N PRO A 150 -36.98 70.33 13.80
CA PRO A 150 -37.87 69.24 14.23
C PRO A 150 -38.65 68.56 13.10
N ASP A 151 -39.22 69.37 12.23
CA ASP A 151 -40.07 69.00 11.09
C ASP A 151 -39.29 68.26 10.00
N SER A 152 -37.96 68.43 9.96
CA SER A 152 -37.06 67.76 9.01
C SER A 152 -36.42 66.48 9.55
N ARG A 153 -36.49 66.20 10.87
CA ARG A 153 -35.73 65.10 11.52
C ARG A 153 -36.09 63.71 10.98
N PHE A 154 -37.38 63.40 10.93
CA PHE A 154 -37.86 62.09 10.48
C PHE A 154 -37.52 61.85 9.01
N TRP A 155 -37.85 62.82 8.14
CA TRP A 155 -37.59 62.70 6.70
C TRP A 155 -36.11 62.69 6.35
N TYR A 156 -35.28 63.41 7.10
CA TYR A 156 -33.82 63.35 6.97
C TYR A 156 -33.28 61.95 7.30
N VAL A 157 -33.75 61.34 8.39
CA VAL A 157 -33.37 59.98 8.79
C VAL A 157 -33.82 58.95 7.75
N VAL A 158 -35.05 59.05 7.25
CA VAL A 158 -35.57 58.17 6.19
C VAL A 158 -34.69 58.29 4.94
N ASN A 159 -34.40 59.50 4.48
CA ASN A 159 -33.54 59.73 3.30
C ASN A 159 -32.13 59.13 3.50
N ARG A 160 -31.56 59.26 4.70
CA ARG A 160 -30.19 58.81 4.97
C ARG A 160 -30.05 57.30 5.20
N VAL A 161 -31.01 56.67 5.87
CA VAL A 161 -31.01 55.22 6.15
C VAL A 161 -31.39 54.42 4.90
N VAL A 162 -32.34 54.90 4.09
CA VAL A 162 -32.71 54.23 2.82
C VAL A 162 -31.57 54.32 1.81
N GLY A 163 -30.70 55.33 1.93
CA GLY A 163 -29.37 55.34 1.32
C GLY A 163 -29.32 55.51 -0.20
N PHE A 164 -30.47 55.76 -0.84
CA PHE A 164 -30.55 56.07 -2.28
C PHE A 164 -30.50 57.58 -2.58
N SER A 165 -30.31 58.45 -1.57
CA SER A 165 -30.16 59.91 -1.72
C SER A 165 -31.14 60.52 -2.73
N ILE A 166 -32.42 60.14 -2.65
CA ILE A 166 -33.46 60.58 -3.61
C ILE A 166 -33.66 62.10 -3.53
N VAL A 167 -33.31 62.69 -2.38
CA VAL A 167 -33.38 64.13 -2.13
C VAL A 167 -32.01 64.60 -1.64
N ASP A 168 -31.53 65.71 -2.24
CA ASP A 168 -30.26 66.33 -1.87
C ASP A 168 -30.22 66.65 -0.36
N PRO A 169 -29.15 66.30 0.37
CA PRO A 169 -28.97 66.67 1.77
C PRO A 169 -29.17 68.17 2.06
N ASP A 170 -28.95 69.04 1.07
CA ASP A 170 -29.13 70.49 1.20
C ASP A 170 -30.61 70.93 1.11
N ALA A 171 -31.54 70.02 0.79
CA ALA A 171 -32.98 70.25 0.85
C ALA A 171 -33.56 70.23 2.28
N PHE A 172 -32.75 69.87 3.29
CA PHE A 172 -33.15 69.80 4.69
C PHE A 172 -32.53 70.93 5.51
N THR A 173 -33.30 71.53 6.42
CA THR A 173 -32.84 72.65 7.24
C THR A 173 -32.04 72.19 8.47
N GLY A 174 -30.71 72.28 8.36
CA GLY A 174 -29.74 71.96 9.42
C GLY A 174 -28.97 70.66 9.18
N ARG A 175 -28.03 70.31 10.08
CA ARG A 175 -27.23 69.08 9.96
C ARG A 175 -27.06 68.39 11.33
N PRO A 176 -27.23 67.06 11.42
CA PRO A 176 -26.93 66.34 12.65
C PRO A 176 -25.42 66.20 12.85
N HIS A 177 -25.01 65.72 14.03
CA HIS A 177 -23.60 65.44 14.33
C HIS A 177 -23.01 64.43 13.31
N VAL A 178 -21.76 64.64 12.89
CA VAL A 178 -21.10 63.82 11.84
C VAL A 178 -21.13 62.32 12.17
N LEU A 179 -20.96 61.98 13.45
CA LEU A 179 -21.03 60.60 13.94
C LEU A 179 -22.41 59.96 13.75
N LEU A 180 -23.49 60.69 14.04
CA LEU A 180 -24.87 60.22 13.84
C LEU A 180 -25.17 60.01 12.36
N ASN A 181 -24.70 60.93 11.51
CA ASN A 181 -24.83 60.81 10.07
C ASN A 181 -24.15 59.53 9.52
N ALA A 182 -22.99 59.15 10.07
CA ALA A 182 -22.32 57.89 9.72
C ALA A 182 -23.10 56.65 10.22
N ILE A 183 -23.69 56.72 11.41
CA ILE A 183 -24.50 55.64 12.00
C ILE A 183 -25.77 55.37 11.16
N PHE A 184 -26.44 56.40 10.65
CA PHE A 184 -27.66 56.24 9.83
C PHE A 184 -27.36 55.52 8.52
N GLY A 185 -26.28 55.93 7.84
CA GLY A 185 -25.79 55.24 6.65
C GLY A 185 -25.35 53.80 6.94
N LEU A 186 -24.79 53.53 8.12
CA LEU A 186 -24.40 52.18 8.55
C LEU A 186 -25.60 51.26 8.73
N PHE A 187 -26.72 51.74 9.31
CA PHE A 187 -27.92 50.91 9.45
C PHE A 187 -28.53 50.54 8.09
N GLY A 188 -28.60 51.50 7.16
CA GLY A 188 -29.00 51.25 5.77
C GLY A 188 -28.10 50.22 5.08
N ALA A 189 -26.79 50.38 5.25
CA ALA A 189 -25.79 49.46 4.74
C ALA A 189 -25.96 48.04 5.28
N LEU A 190 -26.16 47.88 6.59
CA LEU A 190 -26.34 46.58 7.24
C LEU A 190 -27.63 45.89 6.79
N ALA A 191 -28.72 46.64 6.63
CA ALA A 191 -29.98 46.11 6.10
C ALA A 191 -29.81 45.61 4.65
N LEU A 192 -29.13 46.38 3.81
CA LEU A 192 -28.83 46.00 2.41
C LEU A 192 -27.91 44.78 2.33
N ILE A 193 -26.86 44.74 3.17
CA ILE A 193 -25.94 43.61 3.29
C ILE A 193 -26.69 42.34 3.71
N ALA A 194 -27.52 42.41 4.75
CA ALA A 194 -28.30 41.28 5.24
C ALA A 194 -29.29 40.77 4.18
N ALA A 195 -30.00 41.67 3.49
CA ALA A 195 -30.91 41.32 2.42
C ALA A 195 -30.19 40.65 1.24
N THR A 196 -29.01 41.15 0.87
CA THR A 196 -28.22 40.63 -0.25
C THR A 196 -27.61 39.26 0.09
N ILE A 197 -27.18 39.06 1.34
CA ILE A 197 -26.78 37.74 1.85
C ILE A 197 -27.96 36.76 1.71
N VAL A 198 -29.16 37.14 2.17
CA VAL A 198 -30.37 36.29 2.08
C VAL A 198 -30.75 35.99 0.62
N LEU A 199 -30.60 36.97 -0.27
CA LEU A 199 -30.88 36.82 -1.70
C LEU A 199 -29.94 35.82 -2.38
N PHE A 200 -28.67 35.81 -1.99
CA PHE A 200 -27.65 34.94 -2.56
C PHE A 200 -27.33 33.70 -1.72
N GLN A 201 -28.07 33.42 -0.64
CA GLN A 201 -27.92 32.14 0.07
C GLN A 201 -28.26 30.98 -0.86
N SER A 202 -27.33 30.02 -0.97
CA SER A 202 -27.55 28.79 -1.74
C SER A 202 -28.64 27.94 -1.09
N GLN A 203 -29.38 27.20 -1.91
CA GLN A 203 -30.37 26.24 -1.43
C GLN A 203 -29.67 25.18 -0.58
N ARG A 204 -30.22 24.90 0.62
CA ARG A 204 -29.85 23.72 1.41
C ARG A 204 -30.54 22.51 0.77
N ALA A 205 -29.87 21.37 0.73
CA ALA A 205 -30.54 20.12 0.37
C ALA A 205 -31.56 19.82 1.48
N ASP A 206 -32.86 19.88 1.16
CA ASP A 206 -33.93 19.65 2.13
C ASP A 206 -34.28 18.16 2.30
N ASN A 207 -33.55 17.24 1.65
CA ASN A 207 -33.85 15.80 1.66
C ASN A 207 -32.74 14.99 2.33
N ALA A 208 -32.94 14.63 3.59
CA ALA A 208 -32.12 13.64 4.31
C ALA A 208 -32.35 12.23 3.75
N LEU A 209 -31.52 11.26 4.15
CA LEU A 209 -31.65 9.86 3.78
C LEU A 209 -33.04 9.31 4.16
N THR A 210 -33.71 8.61 3.24
CA THR A 210 -34.92 7.82 3.57
C THR A 210 -34.55 6.41 4.02
N GLY A 211 -35.48 5.66 4.61
CA GLY A 211 -35.23 4.27 4.99
C GLY A 211 -34.90 3.36 3.80
N GLU A 212 -35.59 3.54 2.66
CA GLU A 212 -35.27 2.77 1.44
C GLU A 212 -33.87 3.11 0.91
N ASP A 213 -33.46 4.38 0.98
CA ASP A 213 -32.10 4.80 0.61
C ASP A 213 -31.05 4.16 1.54
N GLU A 214 -31.31 4.14 2.85
CA GLU A 214 -30.43 3.50 3.83
C GLU A 214 -30.31 1.99 3.58
N SER A 215 -31.44 1.31 3.33
CA SER A 215 -31.50 -0.11 2.99
C SER A 215 -30.70 -0.42 1.72
N ALA A 216 -30.82 0.41 0.67
CA ALA A 216 -30.05 0.25 -0.56
C ALA A 216 -28.53 0.42 -0.35
N ILE A 217 -28.11 1.41 0.44
CA ILE A 217 -26.69 1.62 0.77
C ILE A 217 -26.14 0.42 1.56
N ARG A 218 -26.89 -0.10 2.54
CA ARG A 218 -26.50 -1.29 3.31
C ARG A 218 -26.37 -2.52 2.41
N GLY A 219 -27.27 -2.71 1.45
CA GLY A 219 -27.15 -3.78 0.45
C GLY A 219 -25.89 -3.65 -0.41
N LEU A 220 -25.53 -2.43 -0.82
CA LEU A 220 -24.27 -2.17 -1.54
C LEU A 220 -23.04 -2.43 -0.67
N LEU A 221 -23.09 -2.10 0.62
CA LEU A 221 -22.02 -2.38 1.59
C LEU A 221 -21.87 -3.88 1.87
N GLU A 222 -22.95 -4.64 1.90
CA GLU A 222 -22.89 -6.10 2.07
C GLU A 222 -22.24 -6.78 0.84
N LEU A 223 -22.53 -6.28 -0.36
CA LEU A 223 -21.97 -6.81 -1.60
C LEU A 223 -20.52 -6.34 -1.86
N TYR A 224 -20.19 -5.07 -1.57
CA TYR A 224 -18.95 -4.41 -2.01
C TYR A 224 -18.17 -3.68 -0.91
N GLY A 225 -18.68 -3.59 0.32
CA GLY A 225 -18.13 -2.78 1.43
C GLY A 225 -16.83 -3.28 2.05
N LYS A 226 -16.19 -4.32 1.50
CA LYS A 226 -14.88 -4.83 1.98
C LYS A 226 -13.71 -3.90 1.63
N GLN A 227 -13.91 -2.99 0.68
CA GLN A 227 -12.83 -2.18 0.09
C GLN A 227 -12.48 -0.94 0.91
N ASP A 228 -13.44 -0.36 1.64
CA ASP A 228 -13.23 0.89 2.38
C ASP A 228 -13.74 0.78 3.83
N SER A 229 -12.84 1.06 4.78
CA SER A 229 -13.13 1.08 6.22
C SER A 229 -14.09 2.18 6.64
N LEU A 230 -14.22 3.25 5.85
CA LEU A 230 -15.12 4.36 6.12
C LEU A 230 -16.50 4.22 5.46
N GLY A 231 -16.69 3.17 4.64
CA GLY A 231 -17.91 2.98 3.86
C GLY A 231 -19.19 2.90 4.71
N TYR A 232 -19.12 2.30 5.90
CA TYR A 232 -20.30 2.16 6.78
C TYR A 232 -20.83 3.50 7.30
N PHE A 233 -19.97 4.52 7.45
CA PHE A 233 -20.37 5.87 7.85
C PHE A 233 -21.22 6.59 6.79
N ALA A 234 -21.32 6.06 5.57
CA ALA A 234 -22.24 6.55 4.55
C ALA A 234 -23.72 6.37 4.98
N THR A 235 -24.02 5.44 5.89
CA THR A 235 -25.40 5.16 6.36
C THR A 235 -25.98 6.22 7.31
N ARG A 236 -25.23 7.28 7.61
CA ARG A 236 -25.65 8.33 8.54
C ARG A 236 -26.84 9.13 7.99
N ARG A 237 -27.91 9.25 8.79
CA ARG A 237 -29.20 9.85 8.39
C ARG A 237 -29.18 11.37 8.18
N ASP A 238 -28.13 12.08 8.61
CA ASP A 238 -27.96 13.51 8.31
C ASP A 238 -27.33 13.77 6.92
N LYS A 239 -26.96 12.71 6.21
CA LYS A 239 -26.47 12.75 4.82
C LYS A 239 -27.63 12.60 3.85
N SER A 240 -27.46 13.20 2.68
CA SER A 240 -28.24 12.91 1.47
C SER A 240 -27.47 11.90 0.62
N VAL A 241 -28.14 11.27 -0.36
CA VAL A 241 -27.50 10.33 -1.29
C VAL A 241 -27.86 10.64 -2.73
N VAL A 242 -26.96 10.31 -3.65
CA VAL A 242 -27.21 10.24 -5.08
C VAL A 242 -26.73 8.89 -5.60
N PHE A 243 -27.58 8.18 -6.33
CA PHE A 243 -27.27 6.88 -6.91
C PHE A 243 -26.82 7.02 -8.36
N ALA A 244 -25.97 6.10 -8.81
CA ALA A 244 -25.79 5.85 -10.23
C ALA A 244 -27.14 5.48 -10.86
N PRO A 245 -27.40 5.82 -12.14
CA PRO A 245 -28.63 5.42 -12.83
C PRO A 245 -28.90 3.90 -12.82
N SER A 246 -27.84 3.10 -12.73
CA SER A 246 -27.91 1.64 -12.61
C SER A 246 -28.31 1.13 -11.22
N GLY A 247 -28.26 1.97 -10.18
CA GLY A 247 -28.47 1.58 -8.78
C GLY A 247 -27.31 0.78 -8.15
N ARG A 248 -26.21 0.55 -8.89
CA ARG A 248 -25.09 -0.30 -8.45
C ARG A 248 -23.99 0.44 -7.68
N ALA A 249 -24.08 1.77 -7.61
CA ALA A 249 -23.19 2.60 -6.82
C ALA A 249 -23.93 3.85 -6.31
N ALA A 250 -23.44 4.46 -5.23
CA ALA A 250 -24.03 5.64 -4.60
C ALA A 250 -22.96 6.53 -3.97
N ILE A 251 -23.22 7.84 -3.90
CA ILE A 251 -22.39 8.82 -3.17
C ILE A 251 -23.25 9.50 -2.13
N THR A 252 -22.79 9.46 -0.88
CA THR A 252 -23.45 10.17 0.22
C THR A 252 -22.76 11.51 0.45
N TYR A 253 -23.57 12.56 0.65
CA TYR A 253 -23.07 13.93 0.71
C TYR A 253 -23.89 14.79 1.68
N ARG A 254 -23.34 15.94 2.06
CA ARG A 254 -24.03 16.99 2.81
C ARG A 254 -23.65 18.37 2.29
N VAL A 255 -24.59 19.32 2.32
CA VAL A 255 -24.37 20.67 1.78
C VAL A 255 -24.12 21.66 2.91
N GLU A 256 -22.91 22.22 2.98
CA GLU A 256 -22.51 23.23 3.97
C GLU A 256 -21.94 24.46 3.27
N ILE A 257 -22.47 25.66 3.57
CA ILE A 257 -22.04 26.94 2.98
C ILE A 257 -21.90 26.89 1.43
N GLY A 258 -22.80 26.17 0.77
CA GLY A 258 -22.82 26.00 -0.69
C GLY A 258 -21.67 25.15 -1.25
N VAL A 259 -21.04 24.33 -0.42
CA VAL A 259 -20.18 23.21 -0.80
C VAL A 259 -20.98 21.94 -0.62
N CYS A 260 -21.00 21.07 -1.64
CA CYS A 260 -21.55 19.73 -1.58
C CYS A 260 -20.41 18.78 -1.20
N LEU A 261 -20.40 18.33 0.05
CA LEU A 261 -19.31 17.55 0.63
C LEU A 261 -19.66 16.07 0.64
N ALA A 262 -18.99 15.27 -0.19
CA ALA A 262 -19.07 13.82 -0.17
C ALA A 262 -18.13 13.21 0.88
N SER A 263 -18.54 12.06 1.42
CA SER A 263 -17.84 11.34 2.49
C SER A 263 -17.25 10.04 1.96
N GLY A 264 -15.93 9.89 1.99
CA GLY A 264 -15.24 8.66 1.61
C GLY A 264 -15.34 8.34 0.12
N ASP A 265 -15.25 7.04 -0.18
CA ASP A 265 -15.39 6.53 -1.55
C ASP A 265 -16.86 6.39 -1.97
N PRO A 266 -17.16 6.35 -3.28
CA PRO A 266 -18.46 5.88 -3.74
C PRO A 266 -18.75 4.45 -3.22
N ILE A 267 -19.97 4.22 -2.74
CA ILE A 267 -20.40 2.93 -2.19
C ILE A 267 -20.97 2.06 -3.32
N GLY A 268 -20.52 0.81 -3.46
CA GLY A 268 -21.04 -0.15 -4.46
C GLY A 268 -19.98 -0.63 -5.46
N ASP A 269 -20.41 -1.15 -6.62
CA ASP A 269 -19.50 -1.71 -7.63
C ASP A 269 -18.57 -0.61 -8.21
N PRO A 270 -17.23 -0.77 -8.12
CA PRO A 270 -16.26 0.17 -8.71
C PRO A 270 -16.49 0.50 -10.18
N ARG A 271 -17.05 -0.43 -10.96
CA ARG A 271 -17.38 -0.21 -12.39
C ARG A 271 -18.51 0.81 -12.59
N ALA A 272 -19.35 1.01 -11.58
CA ALA A 272 -20.44 1.98 -11.60
C ALA A 272 -20.09 3.31 -10.91
N TRP A 273 -18.91 3.42 -10.29
CA TRP A 273 -18.46 4.66 -9.64
C TRP A 273 -18.43 5.87 -10.58
N PRO A 274 -17.93 5.79 -11.83
CA PRO A 274 -17.96 6.94 -12.73
C PRO A 274 -19.37 7.50 -12.94
N GLN A 275 -20.38 6.61 -13.10
CA GLN A 275 -21.77 7.03 -13.25
C GLN A 275 -22.35 7.69 -11.99
N ALA A 276 -21.95 7.23 -10.80
CA ALA A 276 -22.36 7.85 -9.54
C ALA A 276 -21.71 9.23 -9.37
N ILE A 277 -20.42 9.36 -9.70
CA ILE A 277 -19.67 10.62 -9.64
C ILE A 277 -20.27 11.63 -10.63
N ASP A 278 -20.57 11.22 -11.86
CA ASP A 278 -21.21 12.09 -12.87
C ASP A 278 -22.59 12.58 -12.40
N ALA A 279 -23.40 11.70 -11.83
CA ALA A 279 -24.71 12.06 -11.28
C ALA A 279 -24.58 13.08 -10.12
N TRP A 280 -23.59 12.88 -9.25
CA TRP A 280 -23.29 13.80 -8.14
C TRP A 280 -22.75 15.16 -8.63
N LEU A 281 -21.85 15.18 -9.60
CA LEU A 281 -21.35 16.42 -10.20
C LEU A 281 -22.47 17.17 -10.93
N GLY A 282 -23.34 16.48 -11.66
CA GLY A 282 -24.53 17.07 -12.28
C GLY A 282 -25.50 17.68 -11.26
N LEU A 283 -25.63 17.06 -10.09
CA LEU A 283 -26.39 17.61 -8.97
C LEU A 283 -25.74 18.89 -8.42
N CYS A 284 -24.42 18.88 -8.21
CA CYS A 284 -23.66 20.06 -7.78
C CYS A 284 -23.83 21.22 -8.77
N GLN A 285 -23.74 20.95 -10.07
CA GLN A 285 -23.95 21.94 -11.14
C GLN A 285 -25.36 22.53 -11.11
N THR A 286 -26.40 21.71 -10.89
CA THR A 286 -27.80 22.15 -10.88
C THR A 286 -28.09 23.22 -9.81
N TYR A 287 -27.47 23.09 -8.65
CA TYR A 287 -27.66 24.00 -7.51
C TYR A 287 -26.52 25.02 -7.33
N GLY A 288 -25.50 24.97 -8.18
CA GLY A 288 -24.30 25.83 -8.06
C GLY A 288 -23.53 25.57 -6.77
N TRP A 289 -23.44 24.31 -6.35
CA TRP A 289 -22.63 23.90 -5.21
C TRP A 289 -21.22 23.55 -5.68
N ALA A 290 -20.22 23.94 -4.88
CA ALA A 290 -18.84 23.50 -5.11
C ALA A 290 -18.70 22.04 -4.67
N PRO A 291 -18.24 21.11 -5.52
CA PRO A 291 -18.01 19.73 -5.10
C PRO A 291 -16.75 19.63 -4.24
N GLY A 292 -16.85 18.87 -3.16
CA GLY A 292 -15.71 18.52 -2.31
C GLY A 292 -15.87 17.09 -1.80
N VAL A 293 -14.77 16.36 -1.66
CA VAL A 293 -14.75 15.00 -1.08
C VAL A 293 -13.78 14.98 0.08
N MET A 294 -14.12 14.27 1.16
CA MET A 294 -13.23 14.04 2.29
C MET A 294 -13.11 12.57 2.66
N GLY A 295 -11.86 12.13 2.87
CA GLY A 295 -11.56 10.79 3.37
C GLY A 295 -11.58 9.71 2.31
N ALA A 296 -11.46 10.08 1.02
CA ALA A 296 -11.40 9.11 -0.07
C ALA A 296 -10.14 8.24 0.08
N SER A 297 -10.26 6.94 -0.17
CA SER A 297 -9.11 6.05 -0.32
C SER A 297 -8.32 6.41 -1.58
N SER A 298 -7.14 5.82 -1.77
CA SER A 298 -6.37 5.97 -3.01
C SER A 298 -7.19 5.60 -4.26
N GLN A 299 -8.04 4.57 -4.17
CA GLN A 299 -8.86 4.12 -5.29
C GLN A 299 -10.01 5.09 -5.59
N GLY A 300 -10.73 5.55 -4.56
CA GLY A 300 -11.79 6.55 -4.73
C GLY A 300 -11.23 7.89 -5.21
N ALA A 301 -10.10 8.34 -4.66
CA ALA A 301 -9.42 9.55 -5.10
C ALA A 301 -9.02 9.50 -6.58
N GLN A 302 -8.59 8.33 -7.07
CA GLN A 302 -8.34 8.13 -8.49
C GLN A 302 -9.62 8.27 -9.32
N ALA A 303 -10.73 7.65 -8.91
CA ALA A 303 -12.01 7.75 -9.62
C ALA A 303 -12.52 9.20 -9.66
N TYR A 304 -12.40 9.94 -8.56
CA TYR A 304 -12.74 11.37 -8.52
C TYR A 304 -11.83 12.21 -9.42
N ARG A 305 -10.54 11.85 -9.54
CA ARG A 305 -9.59 12.54 -10.42
C ARG A 305 -9.88 12.30 -11.89
N GLU A 306 -10.26 11.07 -12.25
CA GLU A 306 -10.69 10.72 -13.60
C GLU A 306 -11.96 11.50 -14.02
N ALA A 307 -12.82 11.86 -13.05
CA ALA A 307 -13.98 12.73 -13.25
C ALA A 307 -13.66 14.24 -13.24
N GLY A 308 -12.39 14.63 -13.16
CA GLY A 308 -11.95 16.03 -13.27
C GLY A 308 -11.74 16.78 -11.94
N LEU A 309 -11.72 16.10 -10.80
CA LEU A 309 -11.33 16.70 -9.52
C LEU A 309 -9.81 16.59 -9.29
N ASN A 310 -9.26 17.49 -8.48
CA ASN A 310 -7.91 17.36 -7.95
C ASN A 310 -7.96 16.59 -6.64
N ALA A 311 -6.90 15.83 -6.33
CA ALA A 311 -6.76 15.08 -5.07
C ALA A 311 -5.55 15.61 -4.28
N LEU A 312 -5.76 15.92 -3.02
CA LEU A 312 -4.75 16.32 -2.06
C LEU A 312 -4.73 15.32 -0.90
N GLU A 313 -3.56 14.83 -0.53
CA GLU A 313 -3.41 13.98 0.64
C GLU A 313 -3.84 14.73 1.90
N LEU A 314 -4.82 14.17 2.60
CA LEU A 314 -5.42 14.76 3.80
C LEU A 314 -4.73 14.26 5.06
N GLY A 315 -4.25 13.01 5.07
CA GLY A 315 -3.61 12.34 6.20
C GLY A 315 -3.66 10.82 6.05
N ASP A 316 -3.49 10.09 7.16
CA ASP A 316 -3.43 8.63 7.15
C ASP A 316 -4.36 7.99 8.18
N GLU A 317 -4.97 6.88 7.81
CA GLU A 317 -5.76 6.02 8.69
C GLU A 317 -4.87 4.98 9.38
N ALA A 318 -5.07 4.78 10.68
CA ALA A 318 -4.35 3.79 11.46
C ALA A 318 -5.11 2.44 11.45
N ILE A 319 -4.57 1.44 10.77
CA ILE A 319 -5.16 0.10 10.65
C ILE A 319 -4.30 -0.90 11.41
N LEU A 320 -4.90 -1.60 12.37
CA LEU A 320 -4.29 -2.75 13.03
C LEU A 320 -4.64 -4.02 12.28
N ARG A 321 -3.62 -4.78 11.88
CA ARG A 321 -3.78 -6.18 11.46
C ARG A 321 -3.70 -7.06 12.69
N THR A 322 -4.76 -7.81 12.95
CA THR A 322 -4.87 -8.58 14.20
C THR A 322 -3.91 -9.76 14.23
N SER A 323 -3.53 -10.30 13.06
CA SER A 323 -2.48 -11.32 12.92
C SER A 323 -1.09 -10.84 13.37
N ASP A 324 -0.83 -9.55 13.25
CA ASP A 324 0.49 -8.95 13.47
C ASP A 324 0.56 -8.24 14.83
N TYR A 325 -0.58 -8.08 15.51
CA TYR A 325 -0.68 -7.36 16.77
C TYR A 325 -0.18 -8.21 17.94
N LYS A 326 0.92 -7.78 18.55
CA LYS A 326 1.47 -8.39 19.78
C LYS A 326 1.64 -7.36 20.87
N LEU A 327 1.34 -7.76 22.11
CA LEU A 327 1.61 -6.92 23.29
C LEU A 327 3.02 -7.18 23.85
N SER A 328 3.60 -8.34 23.52
CA SER A 328 5.00 -8.70 23.69
C SER A 328 5.86 -7.93 22.67
N GLY A 329 7.02 -7.42 23.10
CA GLY A 329 7.90 -6.62 22.24
C GLY A 329 8.45 -5.35 22.93
N PRO A 330 9.66 -4.89 22.55
CA PRO A 330 10.30 -3.72 23.14
C PRO A 330 9.53 -2.42 22.84
N ASP A 331 9.04 -2.25 21.62
CA ASP A 331 8.31 -1.05 21.19
C ASP A 331 6.93 -0.92 21.84
N MET A 332 6.30 -2.05 22.17
CA MET A 332 5.00 -2.12 22.85
C MET A 332 5.10 -1.93 24.37
N ARG A 333 6.30 -1.64 24.92
CA ARG A 333 6.52 -1.44 26.38
C ARG A 333 5.58 -0.41 26.98
N GLY A 334 5.35 0.71 26.29
CA GLY A 334 4.45 1.77 26.75
C GLY A 334 3.00 1.29 26.90
N VAL A 335 2.49 0.61 25.87
CA VAL A 335 1.13 0.03 25.86
C VAL A 335 1.03 -1.07 26.90
N ARG A 336 1.99 -1.99 26.96
CA ARG A 336 2.02 -3.09 27.95
C ARG A 336 2.01 -2.58 29.39
N GLN A 337 2.74 -1.50 29.70
CA GLN A 337 2.70 -0.87 31.02
C GLN A 337 1.34 -0.24 31.33
N ALA A 338 0.70 0.42 30.34
CA ALA A 338 -0.63 1.00 30.49
C ALA A 338 -1.70 -0.09 30.72
N VAL A 339 -1.67 -1.16 29.93
CA VAL A 339 -2.54 -2.35 30.06
C VAL A 339 -2.35 -3.00 31.43
N THR A 340 -1.11 -3.22 31.86
CA THR A 340 -0.82 -3.83 33.17
C THR A 340 -1.33 -2.97 34.32
N ARG A 341 -1.21 -1.64 34.20
CA ARG A 341 -1.73 -0.69 35.19
C ARG A 341 -3.26 -0.73 35.28
N ALA A 342 -3.93 -0.76 34.13
CA ALA A 342 -5.39 -0.88 34.05
C ALA A 342 -5.89 -2.20 34.68
N ARG A 343 -5.24 -3.34 34.39
CA ARG A 343 -5.56 -4.62 35.03
C ARG A 343 -5.31 -4.61 36.53
N ARG A 344 -4.21 -4.02 37.01
CA ARG A 344 -3.92 -3.88 38.46
C ARG A 344 -4.97 -3.04 39.17
N ALA A 345 -5.50 -2.00 38.50
CA ALA A 345 -6.64 -1.22 38.99
C ALA A 345 -7.95 -2.03 39.02
N GLY A 346 -7.95 -3.28 38.54
CA GLY A 346 -9.10 -4.19 38.60
C GLY A 346 -10.01 -4.13 37.38
N LEU A 347 -9.56 -3.56 36.26
CA LEU A 347 -10.35 -3.47 35.05
C LEU A 347 -10.35 -4.78 34.25
N THR A 348 -11.52 -5.16 33.75
CA THR A 348 -11.73 -6.22 32.77
C THR A 348 -12.41 -5.66 31.51
N VAL A 349 -12.35 -6.37 30.39
CA VAL A 349 -12.97 -5.96 29.13
C VAL A 349 -14.02 -6.95 28.70
N ARG A 350 -15.16 -6.43 28.24
CA ARG A 350 -16.29 -7.19 27.70
C ARG A 350 -16.54 -6.73 26.26
N ILE A 351 -16.66 -7.68 25.32
CA ILE A 351 -16.89 -7.41 23.90
C ILE A 351 -18.19 -8.10 23.48
N ARG A 352 -19.14 -7.36 22.91
CA ARG A 352 -20.45 -7.89 22.46
C ARG A 352 -20.91 -7.20 21.18
N ARG A 353 -21.79 -7.85 20.39
CA ARG A 353 -22.48 -7.18 19.29
C ARG A 353 -23.69 -6.42 19.82
N HIS A 354 -24.09 -5.35 19.14
CA HIS A 354 -25.27 -4.58 19.52
C HIS A 354 -26.54 -5.44 19.60
N ARG A 355 -26.71 -6.42 18.69
CA ARG A 355 -27.85 -7.36 18.72
C ARG A 355 -27.91 -8.25 19.95
N ASP A 356 -26.81 -8.42 20.67
CA ASP A 356 -26.72 -9.26 21.88
C ASP A 356 -27.00 -8.46 23.16
N ILE A 357 -27.27 -7.15 23.04
CA ILE A 357 -27.52 -6.23 24.16
C ILE A 357 -29.02 -5.93 24.23
N SER A 358 -29.61 -6.10 25.41
CA SER A 358 -31.03 -5.78 25.63
C SER A 358 -31.30 -4.27 25.44
N ALA A 359 -32.54 -3.91 25.09
CA ALA A 359 -32.92 -2.51 24.90
C ALA A 359 -32.68 -1.64 26.16
N ASP A 360 -32.95 -2.20 27.35
CA ASP A 360 -32.74 -1.51 28.63
C ASP A 360 -31.25 -1.27 28.89
N GLU A 361 -30.39 -2.29 28.67
CA GLU A 361 -28.93 -2.14 28.83
C GLU A 361 -28.32 -1.19 27.78
N MET A 362 -28.87 -1.19 26.55
CA MET A 362 -28.47 -0.23 25.53
C MET A 362 -28.85 1.21 25.91
N ALA A 363 -30.03 1.43 26.49
CA ALA A 363 -30.44 2.75 26.98
C ALA A 363 -29.51 3.28 28.08
N GLU A 364 -29.08 2.42 29.02
CA GLU A 364 -28.06 2.78 30.01
C GLU A 364 -26.71 3.11 29.37
N THR A 365 -26.33 2.38 28.32
CA THR A 365 -25.09 2.61 27.58
C THR A 365 -25.10 3.96 26.87
N ILE A 366 -26.22 4.32 26.22
CA ILE A 366 -26.42 5.64 25.60
C ILE A 366 -26.35 6.74 26.66
N SER A 367 -27.03 6.57 27.80
CA SER A 367 -26.98 7.54 28.90
C SER A 367 -25.55 7.79 29.42
N ARG A 368 -24.74 6.74 29.54
CA ARG A 368 -23.31 6.85 29.91
C ARG A 368 -22.49 7.55 28.82
N ALA A 369 -22.72 7.20 27.55
CA ALA A 369 -22.02 7.80 26.41
C ALA A 369 -22.28 9.32 26.32
N ASP A 370 -23.51 9.75 26.62
CA ASP A 370 -23.92 11.15 26.67
C ASP A 370 -23.35 11.90 27.87
N ALA A 371 -23.27 11.24 29.03
CA ALA A 371 -22.72 11.81 30.26
C ALA A 371 -21.19 12.00 30.21
N TRP A 372 -20.46 11.11 29.53
CA TRP A 372 -18.99 11.18 29.39
C TRP A 372 -18.52 11.99 28.18
N ARG A 373 -19.39 12.83 27.64
CA ARG A 373 -19.14 13.59 26.42
C ARG A 373 -18.55 14.96 26.74
N ASP A 374 -17.40 15.28 26.15
CA ASP A 374 -16.69 16.55 26.37
C ASP A 374 -17.32 17.76 25.65
N THR A 375 -18.17 17.55 24.62
CA THR A 375 -18.82 18.64 23.85
C THR A 375 -20.29 18.39 23.55
N GLN A 376 -21.12 19.44 23.49
CA GLN A 376 -22.56 19.34 23.21
C GLN A 376 -22.92 18.76 21.82
N THR A 377 -21.96 18.67 20.88
CA THR A 377 -22.16 18.07 19.55
C THR A 377 -21.23 16.88 19.34
N GLU A 378 -21.77 15.80 18.77
CA GLU A 378 -20.95 14.69 18.26
C GLU A 378 -20.13 15.14 17.05
N ARG A 379 -18.83 14.85 17.09
CA ARG A 379 -17.84 15.20 16.07
C ARG A 379 -17.74 14.05 15.05
N GLY A 380 -17.44 14.35 13.79
CA GLY A 380 -17.16 13.32 12.77
C GLY A 380 -18.19 13.28 11.64
N PHE A 381 -17.97 13.91 10.48
CA PHE A 381 -18.84 13.77 9.29
C PHE A 381 -18.49 12.51 8.49
N SER A 382 -17.20 12.28 8.27
CA SER A 382 -16.71 11.12 7.54
C SER A 382 -16.45 9.89 8.43
N MET A 383 -16.44 10.06 9.76
CA MET A 383 -15.81 9.11 10.70
C MET A 383 -16.60 8.88 11.99
N ALA A 384 -17.84 9.35 12.07
CA ALA A 384 -18.75 9.02 13.16
C ALA A 384 -20.14 8.81 12.60
N LEU A 385 -20.77 7.72 13.03
CA LEU A 385 -22.14 7.36 12.69
C LEU A 385 -23.12 8.26 13.45
N GLY A 386 -22.74 8.70 14.66
CA GLY A 386 -23.51 9.64 15.47
C GLY A 386 -24.89 9.11 15.88
N ARG A 387 -25.01 7.78 16.00
CA ARG A 387 -26.15 7.06 16.56
C ARG A 387 -25.66 5.76 17.20
N LEU A 388 -25.83 5.64 18.51
CA LEU A 388 -25.52 4.42 19.26
C LEU A 388 -26.83 3.69 19.59
N GLY A 389 -26.87 2.38 19.37
CA GLY A 389 -28.02 1.54 19.72
C GLY A 389 -29.18 1.51 18.72
N ASP A 390 -28.98 1.97 17.48
CA ASP A 390 -29.99 1.83 16.42
C ASP A 390 -30.22 0.32 16.10
N PRO A 391 -31.47 -0.17 16.04
CA PRO A 391 -31.76 -1.58 15.75
C PRO A 391 -31.20 -2.08 14.41
N ALA A 392 -31.03 -1.20 13.42
CA ALA A 392 -30.45 -1.55 12.13
C ALA A 392 -28.91 -1.77 12.21
N ASP A 393 -28.27 -1.36 13.30
CA ASP A 393 -26.82 -1.42 13.52
C ASP A 393 -26.40 -2.61 14.41
N GLY A 394 -27.17 -3.71 14.38
CA GLY A 394 -26.96 -4.90 15.21
C GLY A 394 -25.58 -5.57 15.08
N ASP A 395 -24.89 -5.40 13.94
CA ASP A 395 -23.56 -5.95 13.69
C ASP A 395 -22.40 -5.11 14.28
N CYS A 396 -22.68 -3.90 14.76
CA CYS A 396 -21.68 -3.08 15.45
C CYS A 396 -21.20 -3.77 16.74
N LEU A 397 -19.93 -3.56 17.08
CA LEU A 397 -19.31 -4.09 18.28
C LEU A 397 -19.21 -3.02 19.36
N LEU A 398 -19.60 -3.41 20.57
CA LEU A 398 -19.39 -2.63 21.78
C LEU A 398 -18.30 -3.30 22.63
N VAL A 399 -17.23 -2.56 22.90
CA VAL A 399 -16.13 -2.94 23.80
C VAL A 399 -16.22 -2.09 25.05
N GLU A 400 -16.46 -2.70 26.21
CA GLU A 400 -16.65 -2.01 27.48
C GLU A 400 -15.55 -2.38 28.47
N ALA A 401 -15.00 -1.39 29.17
CA ALA A 401 -14.13 -1.63 30.33
C ALA A 401 -14.95 -1.56 31.62
N ILE A 402 -14.84 -2.60 32.45
CA ILE A 402 -15.64 -2.81 33.66
C ILE A 402 -14.72 -2.83 34.87
N ASP A 403 -15.10 -2.15 35.96
CA ASP A 403 -14.38 -2.17 37.24
C ASP A 403 -14.73 -3.38 38.12
N ARG A 404 -14.10 -3.49 39.29
CA ARG A 404 -14.31 -4.61 40.23
C ARG A 404 -15.74 -4.68 40.77
N GLU A 405 -16.44 -3.55 40.79
CA GLU A 405 -17.82 -3.43 41.25
C GLU A 405 -18.83 -3.68 40.11
N GLY A 406 -18.37 -4.04 38.91
CA GLY A 406 -19.23 -4.32 37.76
C GLY A 406 -19.71 -3.08 37.02
N ARG A 407 -19.15 -1.90 37.30
CA ARG A 407 -19.54 -0.64 36.64
C ARG A 407 -18.71 -0.41 35.39
N VAL A 408 -19.35 0.03 34.31
CA VAL A 408 -18.66 0.41 33.07
C VAL A 408 -18.00 1.76 33.27
N VAL A 409 -16.72 1.86 32.93
CA VAL A 409 -15.90 3.07 33.10
C VAL A 409 -15.34 3.61 31.79
N ALA A 410 -15.45 2.85 30.69
CA ALA A 410 -15.17 3.32 29.34
C ALA A 410 -15.85 2.40 28.31
N MET A 411 -16.05 2.91 27.09
CA MET A 411 -16.62 2.15 25.98
C MET A 411 -16.02 2.56 24.62
N LEU A 412 -15.90 1.60 23.72
CA LEU A 412 -15.65 1.77 22.30
C LEU A 412 -16.82 1.18 21.49
N SER A 413 -17.37 1.94 20.56
CA SER A 413 -18.29 1.43 19.53
C SER A 413 -17.51 1.29 18.22
N LEU A 414 -17.62 0.14 17.56
CA LEU A 414 -17.00 -0.11 16.26
C LEU A 414 -18.04 -0.56 15.23
N VAL A 415 -18.04 0.08 14.07
CA VAL A 415 -18.91 -0.25 12.94
C VAL A 415 -18.29 -1.34 12.05
N PRO A 416 -19.10 -2.14 11.34
CA PRO A 416 -18.59 -3.15 10.42
C PRO A 416 -17.78 -2.55 9.26
N TRP A 417 -16.64 -3.16 8.95
CA TRP A 417 -15.89 -2.98 7.71
C TRP A 417 -15.91 -4.28 6.91
N GLY A 418 -16.94 -4.42 6.08
CA GLY A 418 -17.27 -5.68 5.43
C GLY A 418 -17.51 -6.81 6.45
N SER A 419 -17.20 -8.04 6.07
CA SER A 419 -17.45 -9.23 6.89
C SER A 419 -16.32 -9.59 7.86
N THR A 420 -15.16 -8.93 7.77
CA THR A 420 -13.93 -9.35 8.48
C THR A 420 -13.17 -8.18 9.13
N GLY A 421 -13.69 -6.95 9.05
CA GLY A 421 -13.05 -5.78 9.63
C GLY A 421 -14.01 -4.99 10.49
N VAL A 422 -13.47 -4.12 11.34
CA VAL A 422 -14.25 -3.14 12.11
C VAL A 422 -13.55 -1.79 12.15
N SER A 423 -14.32 -0.71 12.22
CA SER A 423 -13.81 0.66 12.26
C SER A 423 -14.33 1.38 13.50
N LEU A 424 -13.45 2.06 14.21
CA LEU A 424 -13.80 2.80 15.42
C LEU A 424 -14.74 3.97 15.10
N ASP A 425 -15.94 3.94 15.69
CA ASP A 425 -16.97 4.97 15.57
C ASP A 425 -16.99 5.89 16.79
N LEU A 426 -17.09 5.29 17.99
CA LEU A 426 -17.24 6.02 19.24
C LEU A 426 -16.16 5.60 20.23
N MET A 427 -15.56 6.58 20.91
CA MET A 427 -14.71 6.36 22.08
C MET A 427 -15.19 7.25 23.22
N ARG A 428 -15.52 6.67 24.36
CA ARG A 428 -15.93 7.39 25.58
C ARG A 428 -15.25 6.83 26.81
N ARG A 429 -14.82 7.71 27.70
CA ARG A 429 -14.09 7.38 28.93
C ARG A 429 -14.66 8.21 30.08
N SER A 430 -15.03 7.54 31.17
CA SER A 430 -15.43 8.22 32.40
C SER A 430 -14.27 9.06 32.96
N PRO A 431 -14.54 10.25 33.55
CA PRO A 431 -13.51 11.02 34.27
C PRO A 431 -12.84 10.23 35.41
N GLN A 432 -13.53 9.23 35.96
CA GLN A 432 -13.04 8.37 37.04
C GLN A 432 -12.26 7.16 36.53
N SER A 433 -12.13 6.97 35.21
CA SER A 433 -11.49 5.77 34.66
C SER A 433 -9.95 5.80 34.87
N PRO A 434 -9.34 4.67 35.29
CA PRO A 434 -7.89 4.55 35.41
C PRO A 434 -7.10 4.85 34.12
N ASN A 435 -5.87 5.36 34.26
CA ASN A 435 -4.97 5.53 33.12
C ASN A 435 -4.58 4.17 32.52
N GLY A 436 -4.68 4.04 31.19
CA GLY A 436 -4.47 2.77 30.48
C GLY A 436 -5.75 2.06 30.06
N THR A 437 -6.94 2.61 30.37
CA THR A 437 -8.23 1.96 30.06
C THR A 437 -8.45 1.77 28.55
N ILE A 438 -8.14 2.77 27.73
CA ILE A 438 -8.31 2.67 26.27
C ILE A 438 -7.32 1.66 25.69
N GLU A 439 -6.07 1.70 26.15
CA GLU A 439 -5.02 0.75 25.77
C GLU A 439 -5.46 -0.68 26.07
N LEU A 440 -6.01 -0.93 27.26
CA LEU A 440 -6.57 -2.24 27.62
C LEU A 440 -7.69 -2.67 26.65
N MET A 441 -8.65 -1.80 26.35
CA MET A 441 -9.76 -2.15 25.45
C MET A 441 -9.30 -2.43 24.02
N VAL A 442 -8.40 -1.61 23.46
CA VAL A 442 -7.86 -1.81 22.11
C VAL A 442 -7.02 -3.09 22.04
N SER A 443 -6.15 -3.32 23.03
CA SER A 443 -5.34 -4.55 23.09
C SER A 443 -6.22 -5.79 23.25
N GLU A 444 -7.24 -5.77 24.11
CA GLU A 444 -8.16 -6.90 24.28
C GLU A 444 -8.98 -7.17 23.03
N LEU A 445 -9.45 -6.13 22.33
CA LEU A 445 -10.12 -6.30 21.05
C LEU A 445 -9.20 -6.95 20.01
N ALA A 446 -7.95 -6.48 19.90
CA ALA A 446 -7.00 -7.01 18.93
C ALA A 446 -6.59 -8.46 19.26
N LEU A 447 -6.35 -8.78 20.53
CA LEU A 447 -5.96 -10.12 20.99
C LEU A 447 -7.11 -11.14 20.90
N ASN A 448 -8.37 -10.71 21.04
CA ASN A 448 -9.55 -11.59 20.92
C ASN A 448 -10.22 -11.51 19.53
N ALA A 449 -9.59 -10.84 18.56
CA ALA A 449 -10.18 -10.57 17.26
C ALA A 449 -10.47 -11.83 16.44
N GLU A 450 -9.62 -12.86 16.54
CA GLU A 450 -9.77 -14.12 15.82
C GLU A 450 -11.08 -14.84 16.20
N ALA A 451 -11.40 -14.88 17.50
CA ALA A 451 -12.65 -15.46 18.01
C ALA A 451 -13.91 -14.72 17.50
N LEU A 452 -13.75 -13.46 17.09
CA LEU A 452 -14.82 -12.61 16.55
C LEU A 452 -14.85 -12.58 15.02
N GLY A 453 -13.91 -13.26 14.34
CA GLY A 453 -13.77 -13.26 12.89
C GLY A 453 -13.20 -11.95 12.30
N ILE A 454 -12.46 -11.18 13.10
CA ILE A 454 -11.93 -9.86 12.74
C ILE A 454 -10.44 -9.97 12.41
N ILE A 455 -10.06 -9.54 11.20
CA ILE A 455 -8.67 -9.52 10.74
C ILE A 455 -8.06 -8.10 10.71
N ARG A 456 -8.92 -7.07 10.73
CA ARG A 456 -8.53 -5.66 10.56
C ARG A 456 -9.35 -4.76 11.47
N ILE A 457 -8.68 -3.86 12.19
CA ILE A 457 -9.32 -2.86 13.06
C ILE A 457 -8.82 -1.47 12.64
N SER A 458 -9.71 -0.59 12.19
CA SER A 458 -9.38 0.82 12.00
C SER A 458 -9.52 1.60 13.30
N LEU A 459 -8.45 2.27 13.72
CA LEU A 459 -8.38 3.15 14.90
C LEU A 459 -8.60 4.62 14.55
N ASN A 460 -9.30 4.90 13.44
CA ASN A 460 -9.61 6.25 12.97
C ASN A 460 -8.41 6.98 12.32
N PHE A 461 -8.70 8.12 11.72
CA PHE A 461 -7.84 8.87 10.80
C PHE A 461 -7.05 10.00 11.49
N ALA A 462 -5.75 10.10 11.18
CA ALA A 462 -4.87 11.17 11.60
C ALA A 462 -4.62 12.16 10.46
N MET A 463 -5.23 13.36 10.55
CA MET A 463 -5.08 14.43 9.55
C MET A 463 -3.67 15.03 9.54
N PHE A 464 -3.13 15.28 8.35
CA PHE A 464 -1.87 15.98 8.07
C PHE A 464 -0.58 15.33 8.62
N ARG A 465 -0.55 14.01 8.81
CA ARG A 465 0.65 13.30 9.30
C ARG A 465 1.90 13.58 8.46
N SER A 466 1.82 13.49 7.14
CA SER A 466 2.97 13.69 6.25
C SER A 466 3.65 15.06 6.43
N ALA A 467 2.89 16.11 6.75
CA ALA A 467 3.41 17.42 7.09
C ALA A 467 4.16 17.46 8.46
N PHE A 468 3.76 16.63 9.43
CA PHE A 468 4.46 16.49 10.71
C PHE A 468 5.74 15.66 10.59
N GLU A 469 5.72 14.59 9.79
CA GLU A 469 6.84 13.68 9.58
C GLU A 469 7.95 14.30 8.74
N GLN A 470 7.60 14.90 7.58
CA GLN A 470 8.55 15.63 6.73
C GLN A 470 9.17 16.84 7.45
N GLY A 471 8.42 17.51 8.33
CA GLY A 471 8.92 18.62 9.14
C GLY A 471 9.80 18.20 10.33
N ALA A 472 9.87 16.91 10.67
CA ALA A 472 10.67 16.36 11.77
C ALA A 472 11.97 15.66 11.32
N GLN A 473 12.09 15.35 10.03
CA GLN A 473 13.29 14.73 9.46
C GLN A 473 14.50 15.68 9.46
N LEU A 474 15.69 15.12 9.72
CA LEU A 474 16.98 15.81 9.57
C LEU A 474 17.21 16.15 8.09
N GLY A 475 16.96 17.42 7.71
CA GLY A 475 17.05 17.89 6.32
C GLY A 475 15.84 18.70 5.83
N ALA A 476 14.78 18.84 6.64
CA ALA A 476 13.56 19.57 6.25
C ALA A 476 13.84 21.05 5.86
N GLY A 477 13.40 21.44 4.66
CA GLY A 477 13.57 22.80 4.12
C GLY A 477 12.79 23.90 4.90
N PRO A 478 13.08 25.19 4.65
CA PRO A 478 12.53 26.31 5.42
C PRO A 478 11.00 26.38 5.42
N ILE A 479 10.38 26.05 4.28
CA ILE A 479 8.91 26.09 4.10
C ILE A 479 8.23 24.99 4.92
N ALA A 480 8.79 23.77 4.94
CA ALA A 480 8.24 22.65 5.71
C ALA A 480 8.28 22.92 7.23
N ARG A 481 9.34 23.60 7.72
CA ARG A 481 9.43 24.02 9.13
C ARG A 481 8.41 25.11 9.49
N LEU A 482 8.19 26.07 8.60
CA LEU A 482 7.20 27.14 8.77
C LEU A 482 5.77 26.57 8.76
N TRP A 483 5.49 25.64 7.86
CA TRP A 483 4.23 24.90 7.81
C TRP A 483 4.00 24.08 9.09
N ARG A 484 5.00 23.35 9.58
CA ARG A 484 4.93 22.65 10.87
C ARG A 484 4.63 23.62 12.02
N GLY A 485 5.30 24.78 12.06
CA GLY A 485 5.04 25.82 13.08
C GLY A 485 3.60 26.35 13.03
N PHE A 486 3.05 26.57 11.84
CA PHE A 486 1.66 26.97 11.65
C PHE A 486 0.69 25.88 12.13
N LEU A 487 0.94 24.60 11.78
CA LEU A 487 0.11 23.47 12.24
C LEU A 487 0.19 23.27 13.76
N LEU A 488 1.35 23.50 14.39
CA LEU A 488 1.52 23.43 15.86
C LEU A 488 0.79 24.57 16.58
N PHE A 489 0.66 25.75 15.98
CA PHE A 489 -0.15 26.83 16.53
C PHE A 489 -1.64 26.45 16.54
N PHE A 490 -2.15 25.83 15.47
CA PHE A 490 -3.53 25.37 15.37
C PHE A 490 -3.81 24.07 16.13
N SER A 491 -2.80 23.23 16.40
CA SER A 491 -2.97 21.99 17.17
C SER A 491 -3.40 22.25 18.63
N ARG A 492 -3.12 23.46 19.17
CA ARG A 492 -3.65 23.92 20.47
C ARG A 492 -5.18 24.01 20.50
N TRP A 493 -5.83 24.16 19.35
CA TRP A 493 -7.30 24.21 19.24
C TRP A 493 -7.92 22.95 18.65
N TRP A 494 -7.16 22.11 17.91
CA TRP A 494 -7.70 20.97 17.15
C TRP A 494 -7.11 19.57 17.45
N GLN A 495 -6.29 19.39 18.51
CA GLN A 495 -5.84 18.07 19.03
C GLN A 495 -5.22 17.06 18.02
N LEU A 496 -4.79 17.50 16.83
CA LEU A 496 -4.31 16.63 15.74
C LEU A 496 -3.11 15.75 16.12
N GLU A 497 -2.15 16.28 16.89
CA GLU A 497 -0.94 15.55 17.31
C GLU A 497 -1.23 14.48 18.37
N THR A 498 -2.25 14.69 19.20
CA THR A 498 -2.59 13.76 20.29
C THR A 498 -3.17 12.46 19.73
N LEU A 499 -3.96 12.54 18.65
CA LEU A 499 -4.53 11.38 17.99
C LEU A 499 -3.46 10.53 17.29
N TYR A 500 -2.55 11.17 16.55
CA TYR A 500 -1.41 10.50 15.92
C TYR A 500 -0.56 9.74 16.97
N ARG A 501 -0.13 10.42 18.03
CA ARG A 501 0.67 9.79 19.10
C ARG A 501 -0.09 8.68 19.83
N SER A 502 -1.41 8.85 20.01
CA SER A 502 -2.26 7.84 20.63
C SER A 502 -2.43 6.59 19.78
N ASN A 503 -2.38 6.70 18.45
CA ASN A 503 -2.51 5.54 17.56
C ASN A 503 -1.16 4.89 17.24
N MET A 504 -0.11 5.69 17.06
CA MET A 504 1.26 5.23 16.74
C MET A 504 1.80 4.22 17.75
N LYS A 505 1.40 4.33 19.03
CA LYS A 505 1.81 3.41 20.10
C LYS A 505 1.38 1.96 19.88
N TYR A 506 0.42 1.71 18.98
CA TYR A 506 -0.08 0.37 18.63
C TYR A 506 0.56 -0.20 17.35
N GLN A 507 1.54 0.50 16.77
CA GLN A 507 2.21 0.11 15.52
C GLN A 507 1.25 -0.21 14.35
N PRO A 508 0.32 0.71 14.00
CA PRO A 508 -0.61 0.46 12.90
C PRO A 508 0.07 0.52 11.53
N GLU A 509 -0.52 -0.18 10.56
CA GLU A 509 -0.35 0.12 9.15
C GLU A 509 -1.05 1.44 8.84
N TRP A 510 -0.36 2.33 8.13
CA TRP A 510 -0.89 3.64 7.80
C TRP A 510 -1.32 3.71 6.35
N VAL A 511 -2.61 3.99 6.14
CA VAL A 511 -3.22 4.03 4.81
C VAL A 511 -3.64 5.46 4.46
N PRO A 512 -3.15 6.04 3.34
CA PRO A 512 -3.41 7.43 3.02
C PRO A 512 -4.87 7.68 2.65
N ARG A 513 -5.38 8.83 3.05
CA ARG A 513 -6.70 9.35 2.67
C ARG A 513 -6.59 10.71 2.03
N TYR A 514 -7.46 10.98 1.06
CA TYR A 514 -7.41 12.15 0.21
C TYR A 514 -8.65 13.02 0.37
N ALA A 515 -8.46 14.33 0.18
CA ALA A 515 -9.52 15.29 -0.07
C ALA A 515 -9.53 15.65 -1.56
N CYS A 516 -10.72 15.66 -2.17
CA CYS A 516 -10.86 16.01 -3.58
C CYS A 516 -11.63 17.32 -3.77
N TYR A 517 -11.21 18.15 -4.72
CA TYR A 517 -11.81 19.46 -5.00
C TYR A 517 -11.69 19.83 -6.49
N GLU A 518 -12.60 20.64 -7.00
CA GLU A 518 -12.62 21.04 -8.42
C GLU A 518 -11.45 21.98 -8.78
N ASP A 519 -11.25 23.05 -8.00
CA ASP A 519 -10.22 24.08 -8.23
C ASP A 519 -9.52 24.42 -6.91
N ALA A 520 -8.20 24.67 -6.96
CA ALA A 520 -7.40 25.09 -5.81
C ALA A 520 -7.94 26.36 -5.12
N ARG A 521 -8.63 27.24 -5.86
CA ARG A 521 -9.28 28.45 -5.31
C ARG A 521 -10.41 28.12 -4.34
N LEU A 522 -10.99 26.92 -4.43
CA LEU A 522 -12.08 26.47 -3.58
C LEU A 522 -11.59 25.79 -2.30
N ILE A 523 -10.30 25.47 -2.17
CA ILE A 523 -9.72 24.79 -0.99
C ILE A 523 -10.10 25.48 0.33
N PRO A 524 -9.99 26.82 0.50
CA PRO A 524 -10.37 27.45 1.77
C PRO A 524 -11.86 27.28 2.09
N ARG A 525 -12.71 27.32 1.06
CA ARG A 525 -14.16 27.19 1.22
C ARG A 525 -14.57 25.75 1.53
N VAL A 526 -13.99 24.78 0.82
CA VAL A 526 -14.16 23.36 1.10
C VAL A 526 -13.66 23.05 2.51
N GLY A 527 -12.48 23.56 2.90
CA GLY A 527 -11.93 23.40 4.25
C GLY A 527 -12.83 23.95 5.36
N VAL A 528 -13.42 25.13 5.20
CA VAL A 528 -14.40 25.65 6.18
C VAL A 528 -15.66 24.79 6.24
N ALA A 529 -16.18 24.36 5.08
CA ALA A 529 -17.34 23.46 5.03
C ALA A 529 -17.05 22.11 5.72
N SER A 530 -15.86 21.56 5.51
CA SER A 530 -15.34 20.37 6.17
C SER A 530 -15.28 20.52 7.68
N VAL A 531 -14.70 21.61 8.19
CA VAL A 531 -14.62 21.89 9.64
C VAL A 531 -16.01 21.99 10.28
N ILE A 532 -16.99 22.56 9.56
CA ILE A 532 -18.39 22.68 10.02
C ILE A 532 -19.09 21.32 10.00
N ALA A 533 -18.88 20.53 8.95
CA ALA A 533 -19.45 19.19 8.81
C ALA A 533 -18.91 18.25 9.89
N GLU A 534 -17.59 18.26 10.12
CA GLU A 534 -16.91 17.48 11.16
C GLU A 534 -17.27 17.93 12.59
N GLY A 535 -17.94 19.08 12.75
CA GLY A 535 -18.43 19.58 14.03
C GLY A 535 -17.41 20.41 14.84
N PHE A 536 -16.28 20.79 14.25
CA PHE A 536 -15.25 21.63 14.88
C PHE A 536 -15.61 23.12 14.96
N LEU A 537 -16.58 23.58 14.15
CA LEU A 537 -17.10 24.96 14.17
C LEU A 537 -18.63 24.95 14.28
N VAL A 538 -19.15 25.60 15.33
CA VAL A 538 -20.60 25.75 15.56
C VAL A 538 -21.01 27.19 15.24
N LEU A 539 -21.94 27.36 14.29
CA LEU A 539 -22.46 28.68 13.92
C LEU A 539 -23.58 29.11 14.90
N PRO A 540 -23.58 30.38 15.39
CA PRO A 540 -24.39 30.84 16.53
C PRO A 540 -25.93 30.88 16.32
N PHE A 541 -26.47 30.35 15.23
CA PHE A 541 -27.92 30.34 14.94
C PHE A 541 -28.42 29.05 14.26
N SER A 542 -27.67 27.95 14.38
CA SER A 542 -28.03 26.67 13.76
C SER A 542 -28.99 25.86 14.66
N ARG A 543 -30.24 25.67 14.23
CA ARG A 543 -31.19 24.75 14.87
C ARG A 543 -30.87 23.31 14.41
N ARG A 544 -30.21 22.51 15.26
CA ARG A 544 -29.77 21.12 14.94
C ARG A 544 -30.63 20.01 15.58
N GLU A 545 -31.60 20.33 16.43
CA GLU A 545 -32.52 19.36 17.07
C GLU A 545 -33.72 18.95 16.18
N LYS A 546 -33.48 18.63 14.91
CA LYS A 546 -34.52 18.03 14.06
C LYS A 546 -34.18 16.58 13.76
N VAL A 547 -35.15 15.70 13.92
CA VAL A 547 -35.09 14.33 13.39
C VAL A 547 -35.04 14.46 11.86
N HIS A 548 -33.95 13.97 11.25
CA HIS A 548 -33.71 14.07 9.81
C HIS A 548 -34.33 12.85 9.13
N THR A 549 -35.63 12.90 8.83
CA THR A 549 -36.27 11.93 7.93
C THR A 549 -36.45 12.56 6.56
N GLY A 550 -35.86 11.97 5.52
CA GLY A 550 -36.15 12.33 4.14
C GLY A 550 -37.63 12.17 3.81
N HIS A 551 -38.14 12.98 2.87
CA HIS A 551 -39.52 12.88 2.40
C HIS A 551 -39.63 12.16 1.05
N HIS A 552 -38.52 12.06 0.30
CA HIS A 552 -38.49 11.47 -1.04
C HIS A 552 -37.31 10.50 -1.19
N PRO A 553 -37.53 9.25 -1.63
CA PRO A 553 -36.43 8.33 -1.91
C PRO A 553 -35.60 8.81 -3.09
N ALA A 554 -34.28 8.71 -2.98
CA ALA A 554 -33.32 9.02 -4.06
C ALA A 554 -32.92 7.77 -4.86
N VAL A 555 -33.22 6.59 -4.34
CA VAL A 555 -33.00 5.31 -5.00
C VAL A 555 -33.69 5.23 -6.38
N PRO A 556 -33.06 4.64 -7.41
CA PRO A 556 -33.68 4.52 -8.72
C PRO A 556 -34.99 3.73 -8.68
N ALA A 557 -36.00 4.17 -9.44
CA ALA A 557 -37.33 3.56 -9.45
C ALA A 557 -37.32 2.04 -9.66
N ARG A 558 -36.45 1.53 -10.55
CA ARG A 558 -36.29 0.08 -10.78
C ARG A 558 -35.86 -0.68 -9.54
N LEU A 559 -35.03 -0.08 -8.68
CA LEU A 559 -34.56 -0.71 -7.46
C LEU A 559 -35.62 -0.59 -6.34
N ALA A 560 -36.33 0.54 -6.26
CA ALA A 560 -37.49 0.67 -5.37
C ALA A 560 -38.61 -0.33 -5.70
N GLU A 561 -38.92 -0.51 -6.99
CA GLU A 561 -39.93 -1.45 -7.48
C GLU A 561 -39.54 -2.94 -7.30
N SER A 562 -38.28 -3.23 -6.97
CA SER A 562 -37.81 -4.62 -6.79
C SER A 562 -38.39 -5.30 -5.55
N GLY A 563 -38.92 -4.53 -4.58
CA GLY A 563 -39.46 -5.04 -3.32
C GLY A 563 -38.40 -5.57 -2.34
N LEU A 564 -37.10 -5.44 -2.66
CA LEU A 564 -36.01 -5.90 -1.79
C LEU A 564 -35.66 -4.91 -0.67
N LEU A 565 -36.03 -3.63 -0.81
CA LEU A 565 -35.65 -2.57 0.12
C LEU A 565 -36.62 -2.50 1.30
N HIS A 566 -36.08 -2.23 2.50
CA HIS A 566 -36.87 -2.10 3.71
C HIS A 566 -37.07 -0.62 4.08
N HIS A 567 -38.31 -0.23 4.39
CA HIS A 567 -38.63 1.16 4.76
C HIS A 567 -38.06 1.62 6.11
N ASP A 568 -37.64 0.68 6.96
CA ASP A 568 -37.01 0.96 8.27
C ASP A 568 -35.49 1.20 8.15
N GLY A 569 -34.91 1.03 6.96
CA GLY A 569 -33.48 1.17 6.73
C GLY A 569 -32.63 -0.02 7.14
N SER A 570 -33.25 -1.18 7.47
CA SER A 570 -32.52 -2.42 7.73
C SER A 570 -31.91 -3.00 6.45
N THR A 571 -30.87 -3.84 6.61
CA THR A 571 -30.13 -4.45 5.50
C THR A 571 -31.03 -5.39 4.69
N PRO A 572 -31.09 -5.28 3.35
CA PRO A 572 -31.89 -6.16 2.50
C PRO A 572 -31.23 -7.53 2.31
N ASP A 573 -32.01 -8.56 1.99
CA ASP A 573 -31.47 -9.88 1.63
C ASP A 573 -30.83 -9.85 0.24
N VAL A 574 -29.51 -9.93 0.20
CA VAL A 574 -28.70 -9.89 -1.03
C VAL A 574 -28.10 -11.25 -1.41
N SER A 575 -28.53 -12.35 -0.77
CA SER A 575 -27.94 -13.69 -0.94
C SER A 575 -27.88 -14.15 -2.41
N ASP A 576 -28.95 -13.91 -3.16
CA ASP A 576 -29.04 -14.26 -4.58
C ASP A 576 -28.14 -13.40 -5.46
N LEU A 577 -28.07 -12.11 -5.17
CA LEU A 577 -27.18 -11.17 -5.85
C LEU A 577 -25.71 -11.52 -5.58
N GLN A 578 -25.38 -11.92 -4.36
CA GLN A 578 -24.03 -12.32 -3.97
C GLN A 578 -23.57 -13.58 -4.72
N ARG A 579 -24.45 -14.56 -4.95
CA ARG A 579 -24.17 -15.71 -5.83
C ARG A 579 -23.92 -15.28 -7.27
N GLY A 580 -24.72 -14.34 -7.79
CA GLY A 580 -24.55 -13.77 -9.11
C GLY A 580 -23.21 -13.02 -9.29
N VAL A 581 -22.81 -12.22 -8.31
CA VAL A 581 -21.51 -11.52 -8.31
C VAL A 581 -20.35 -12.51 -8.33
N LYS A 582 -20.38 -13.55 -7.48
CA LYS A 582 -19.35 -14.61 -7.47
C LYS A 582 -19.28 -15.36 -8.81
N ALA A 583 -20.43 -15.63 -9.44
CA ALA A 583 -20.48 -16.26 -10.75
C ALA A 583 -19.89 -15.36 -11.85
N ALA A 584 -20.22 -14.06 -11.84
CA ALA A 584 -19.69 -13.08 -12.78
C ALA A 584 -18.18 -12.87 -12.59
N GLU A 585 -17.67 -12.82 -11.36
CA GLU A 585 -16.23 -12.79 -11.07
C GLU A 585 -15.51 -14.04 -11.59
N ALA A 586 -16.12 -15.22 -11.42
CA ALA A 586 -15.59 -16.46 -11.96
C ALA A 586 -15.60 -16.48 -13.50
N GLU A 587 -16.61 -15.88 -14.14
CA GLU A 587 -16.71 -15.77 -15.60
C GLU A 587 -15.73 -14.74 -16.18
N GLU A 588 -15.55 -13.60 -15.51
CA GLU A 588 -14.54 -12.61 -15.86
C GLU A 588 -13.12 -13.19 -15.72
N SER A 589 -12.87 -13.97 -14.66
CA SER A 589 -11.62 -14.73 -14.51
C SER A 589 -11.38 -15.71 -15.66
N ARG A 590 -12.45 -16.36 -16.17
CA ARG A 590 -12.36 -17.22 -17.36
C ARG A 590 -12.10 -16.44 -18.65
N LEU A 591 -12.65 -15.24 -18.81
CA LEU A 591 -12.41 -14.37 -19.97
C LEU A 591 -10.98 -13.83 -20.02
N ARG A 592 -10.33 -13.68 -18.85
CA ARG A 592 -8.91 -13.31 -18.74
C ARG A 592 -7.94 -14.43 -19.15
N LEU A 593 -8.42 -15.66 -19.37
CA LEU A 593 -7.56 -16.78 -19.77
C LEU A 593 -7.11 -16.63 -21.24
N PRO A 594 -5.84 -16.96 -21.56
CA PRO A 594 -5.37 -16.98 -22.95
C PRO A 594 -6.20 -17.94 -23.82
N GLU A 595 -6.36 -17.60 -25.10
CA GLU A 595 -7.23 -18.35 -26.02
C GLU A 595 -6.87 -19.84 -26.12
N GLN A 596 -5.59 -20.19 -26.16
CA GLN A 596 -5.16 -21.60 -26.19
C GLN A 596 -5.59 -22.38 -24.93
N VAL A 597 -5.64 -21.73 -23.77
CA VAL A 597 -6.11 -22.36 -22.53
C VAL A 597 -7.61 -22.60 -22.60
N ARG A 598 -8.37 -21.64 -23.14
CA ARG A 598 -9.83 -21.79 -23.37
C ARG A 598 -10.15 -22.94 -24.30
N VAL A 599 -9.44 -23.05 -25.43
CA VAL A 599 -9.63 -24.15 -26.41
C VAL A 599 -9.32 -25.51 -25.77
N ARG A 600 -8.22 -25.63 -25.02
CA ARG A 600 -7.84 -26.88 -24.34
C ARG A 600 -8.84 -27.28 -23.25
N LEU A 601 -9.38 -26.30 -22.51
CA LEU A 601 -10.48 -26.54 -21.56
C LEU A 601 -11.77 -27.00 -22.26
N ALA A 602 -12.08 -26.46 -23.44
CA ALA A 602 -13.22 -26.92 -24.23
C ALA A 602 -13.03 -28.37 -24.70
N LYS A 603 -11.83 -28.74 -25.17
CA LYS A 603 -11.47 -30.13 -25.51
C LYS A 603 -11.60 -31.06 -24.31
N LEU A 604 -11.10 -30.67 -23.14
CA LEU A 604 -11.23 -31.44 -21.90
C LEU A 604 -12.71 -31.74 -21.58
N LYS A 605 -13.60 -30.75 -21.70
CA LYS A 605 -15.04 -30.95 -21.50
C LYS A 605 -15.65 -31.93 -22.49
N ILE A 606 -15.20 -31.92 -23.75
CA ILE A 606 -15.66 -32.87 -24.77
C ILE A 606 -15.21 -34.29 -24.42
N LEU A 607 -13.95 -34.47 -24.02
CA LEU A 607 -13.41 -35.77 -23.59
C LEU A 607 -14.22 -36.34 -22.42
N GLN A 608 -14.47 -35.52 -21.40
CA GLN A 608 -15.27 -35.91 -20.23
C GLN A 608 -16.72 -36.27 -20.59
N ARG A 609 -17.36 -35.52 -21.50
CA ARG A 609 -18.71 -35.82 -21.98
C ARG A 609 -18.79 -37.15 -22.73
N ASN A 610 -17.71 -37.51 -23.42
CA ASN A 610 -17.59 -38.77 -24.13
C ASN A 610 -17.15 -39.94 -23.23
N GLY A 611 -17.08 -39.74 -21.90
CA GLY A 611 -16.68 -40.77 -20.94
C GLY A 611 -15.18 -41.08 -20.96
N VAL A 612 -14.36 -40.26 -21.61
CA VAL A 612 -12.90 -40.40 -21.59
C VAL A 612 -12.35 -39.73 -20.33
N ASP A 613 -11.77 -40.53 -19.45
CA ASP A 613 -11.00 -40.00 -18.33
C ASP A 613 -9.66 -39.44 -18.81
N ALA A 614 -9.55 -38.10 -18.78
CA ALA A 614 -8.35 -37.39 -19.21
C ALA A 614 -7.23 -37.38 -18.14
N TYR A 615 -7.52 -37.86 -16.93
CA TYR A 615 -6.62 -37.92 -15.79
C TYR A 615 -6.79 -39.27 -15.04
N PRO A 616 -6.57 -40.41 -15.72
CA PRO A 616 -6.79 -41.72 -15.14
C PRO A 616 -5.82 -42.04 -14.00
N VAL A 617 -6.18 -43.04 -13.20
CA VAL A 617 -5.28 -43.63 -12.20
C VAL A 617 -4.06 -44.23 -12.91
N GLY A 618 -2.87 -43.99 -12.36
CA GLY A 618 -1.61 -44.41 -12.97
C GLY A 618 -1.44 -45.93 -13.01
N CYS A 619 -1.02 -46.45 -14.17
CA CYS A 619 -0.42 -47.77 -14.30
C CYS A 619 0.99 -47.60 -14.88
N PRO A 620 1.99 -48.37 -14.41
CA PRO A 620 3.33 -48.29 -14.98
C PRO A 620 3.33 -48.80 -16.43
N PRO A 621 4.02 -48.13 -17.36
CA PRO A 621 4.28 -48.69 -18.69
C PRO A 621 5.22 -49.89 -18.57
N SER A 622 5.23 -50.77 -19.58
CA SER A 622 6.14 -51.94 -19.60
C SER A 622 7.61 -51.55 -19.68
N HIS A 623 7.92 -50.44 -20.36
CA HIS A 623 9.27 -50.01 -20.67
C HIS A 623 9.41 -48.50 -20.47
N SER A 624 10.61 -48.06 -20.08
CA SER A 624 11.03 -46.68 -20.34
C SER A 624 11.31 -46.52 -21.83
N ILE A 625 11.35 -45.29 -22.33
CA ILE A 625 11.66 -45.03 -23.75
C ILE A 625 13.06 -45.53 -24.12
N ALA A 626 14.05 -45.36 -23.26
CA ALA A 626 15.41 -45.86 -23.51
C ALA A 626 15.40 -47.40 -23.62
N ALA A 627 14.73 -48.10 -22.71
CA ALA A 627 14.63 -49.56 -22.77
C ALA A 627 13.83 -50.04 -24.00
N ALA A 628 12.76 -49.34 -24.37
CA ALA A 628 11.97 -49.64 -25.56
C ALA A 628 12.80 -49.50 -26.85
N LEU A 629 13.73 -48.54 -26.92
CA LEU A 629 14.61 -48.37 -28.07
C LEU A 629 15.59 -49.54 -28.26
N ASP A 630 15.83 -50.34 -27.22
CA ASP A 630 16.70 -51.52 -27.25
C ASP A 630 15.91 -52.85 -27.30
N ALA A 631 14.59 -52.80 -27.19
CA ALA A 631 13.72 -53.98 -27.20
C ALA A 631 13.69 -54.71 -28.56
N ASP A 632 13.25 -55.96 -28.57
CA ASP A 632 13.07 -56.75 -29.79
C ASP A 632 11.85 -56.22 -30.59
N ASP A 633 11.92 -56.33 -31.92
CA ASP A 633 10.85 -55.89 -32.83
C ASP A 633 9.58 -56.75 -32.71
N GLN A 634 9.66 -57.96 -32.13
CA GLN A 634 8.50 -58.82 -31.88
C GLN A 634 7.86 -58.63 -30.49
N GLU A 635 8.48 -57.82 -29.62
CA GLU A 635 7.99 -57.59 -28.27
C GLU A 635 6.86 -56.56 -28.25
N ASP A 636 5.80 -56.83 -27.48
CA ASP A 636 4.72 -55.88 -27.20
C ASP A 636 5.22 -54.86 -26.17
N VAL A 637 5.39 -53.61 -26.59
CA VAL A 637 5.95 -52.52 -25.81
C VAL A 637 4.88 -51.47 -25.54
N SER A 638 4.63 -51.18 -24.25
CA SER A 638 3.93 -49.98 -23.78
C SER A 638 4.93 -48.97 -23.20
N VAL A 639 4.83 -47.72 -23.68
CA VAL A 639 5.57 -46.55 -23.19
C VAL A 639 4.61 -45.43 -22.80
N ALA A 640 5.00 -44.62 -21.82
CA ALA A 640 4.26 -43.43 -21.43
C ALA A 640 5.16 -42.19 -21.46
N GLY A 641 4.65 -41.06 -21.95
CA GLY A 641 5.42 -39.82 -21.99
C GLY A 641 4.67 -38.62 -22.55
N ARG A 642 5.38 -37.50 -22.67
CA ARG A 642 4.84 -36.22 -23.12
C ARG A 642 4.97 -36.04 -24.62
N ILE A 643 3.90 -35.59 -25.28
CA ILE A 643 3.92 -35.22 -26.69
C ILE A 643 4.65 -33.89 -26.87
N LEU A 644 5.74 -33.89 -27.63
CA LEU A 644 6.51 -32.68 -27.95
C LEU A 644 6.31 -32.20 -29.38
N ARG A 645 5.95 -33.11 -30.29
CA ARG A 645 5.71 -32.81 -31.69
C ARG A 645 4.68 -33.75 -32.27
N ILE A 646 3.88 -33.24 -33.20
CA ILE A 646 2.93 -34.00 -34.01
C ILE A 646 3.13 -33.58 -35.47
N ARG A 647 3.10 -34.54 -36.40
CA ARG A 647 3.05 -34.33 -37.85
C ARG A 647 2.01 -35.28 -38.43
N ASP A 648 0.94 -34.72 -38.97
CA ASP A 648 -0.20 -35.46 -39.51
C ASP A 648 -0.14 -35.48 -41.05
N TYR A 649 -0.27 -36.67 -41.65
CA TYR A 649 -0.36 -36.89 -43.10
C TYR A 649 -1.71 -37.55 -43.48
N GLY A 650 -2.73 -37.41 -42.63
CA GLY A 650 -4.09 -37.91 -42.83
C GLY A 650 -4.23 -39.39 -42.48
N GLY A 651 -3.58 -40.28 -43.23
CA GLY A 651 -3.62 -41.73 -43.01
C GLY A 651 -2.56 -42.25 -42.02
N VAL A 652 -1.47 -41.50 -41.87
CA VAL A 652 -0.32 -41.81 -41.02
C VAL A 652 0.05 -40.56 -40.23
N LEU A 653 0.27 -40.71 -38.94
CA LEU A 653 0.65 -39.65 -38.03
C LEU A 653 1.95 -40.01 -37.31
N PHE A 654 2.86 -39.06 -37.25
CA PHE A 654 4.10 -39.18 -36.48
C PHE A 654 4.02 -38.25 -35.28
N ALA A 655 4.27 -38.78 -34.09
CA ALA A 655 4.48 -37.96 -32.90
C ALA A 655 5.84 -38.23 -32.28
N GLN A 656 6.30 -37.29 -31.46
CA GLN A 656 7.50 -37.45 -30.66
C GLN A 656 7.11 -37.46 -29.20
N VAL A 657 7.38 -38.59 -28.54
CA VAL A 657 7.07 -38.82 -27.13
C VAL A 657 8.38 -38.75 -26.35
N ARG A 658 8.34 -38.10 -25.19
CA ARG A 658 9.49 -37.97 -24.28
C ARG A 658 9.11 -38.38 -22.86
N ASP A 659 9.92 -39.21 -22.25
CA ASP A 659 9.88 -39.55 -20.83
C ASP A 659 11.15 -39.03 -20.12
N TRP A 660 11.51 -39.56 -18.95
CA TRP A 660 12.75 -39.16 -18.27
C TRP A 660 14.01 -39.80 -18.87
N SER A 661 13.87 -40.97 -19.51
CA SER A 661 14.98 -41.75 -20.06
C SER A 661 15.39 -41.30 -21.47
N GLY A 662 14.47 -40.75 -22.26
CA GLY A 662 14.78 -40.31 -23.62
C GLY A 662 13.60 -39.84 -24.45
N GLU A 663 13.85 -39.75 -25.75
CA GLU A 663 12.88 -39.37 -26.79
C GLU A 663 12.74 -40.48 -27.83
N MET A 664 11.52 -40.75 -28.25
CA MET A 664 11.25 -41.71 -29.31
C MET A 664 10.18 -41.20 -30.28
N GLN A 665 10.33 -41.59 -31.54
CA GLN A 665 9.29 -41.41 -32.55
C GLN A 665 8.23 -42.49 -32.39
N VAL A 666 6.96 -42.07 -32.40
CA VAL A 666 5.82 -42.98 -32.46
C VAL A 666 5.09 -42.80 -33.78
N LEU A 667 4.68 -43.92 -34.38
CA LEU A 667 4.03 -43.99 -35.67
C LEU A 667 2.62 -44.56 -35.48
N LEU A 668 1.61 -43.75 -35.79
CA LEU A 668 0.21 -44.14 -35.80
C LEU A 668 -0.23 -44.29 -37.25
N ASP A 669 -0.56 -45.52 -37.66
CA ASP A 669 -1.09 -45.82 -38.99
C ASP A 669 -2.49 -46.41 -38.84
N ASN A 670 -3.45 -45.90 -39.60
CA ASN A 670 -4.84 -46.37 -39.56
C ASN A 670 -4.98 -47.87 -39.87
N SER A 671 -4.02 -48.48 -40.58
CA SER A 671 -3.99 -49.92 -40.85
C SER A 671 -3.54 -50.77 -39.65
N HIS A 672 -2.86 -50.18 -38.68
CA HIS A 672 -2.29 -50.87 -37.51
C HIS A 672 -2.98 -50.53 -36.17
N LEU A 673 -3.74 -49.43 -36.11
CA LEU A 673 -4.51 -49.04 -34.93
C LEU A 673 -5.66 -50.01 -34.66
N GLY A 674 -5.71 -50.57 -33.45
CA GLY A 674 -6.77 -51.48 -33.02
C GLY A 674 -8.11 -50.80 -32.77
N ARG A 675 -8.10 -49.50 -32.44
CA ARG A 675 -9.30 -48.66 -32.20
C ARG A 675 -9.09 -47.23 -32.69
N GLY A 676 -10.13 -46.66 -33.29
CA GLY A 676 -10.14 -45.28 -33.78
C GLY A 676 -9.30 -45.04 -35.03
N ARG A 677 -9.12 -43.77 -35.38
CA ARG A 677 -8.29 -43.27 -36.48
C ARG A 677 -7.29 -42.24 -35.97
N THR A 678 -6.27 -41.94 -36.77
CA THR A 678 -5.35 -40.81 -36.57
C THR A 678 -6.08 -39.48 -36.32
N ALA A 679 -7.28 -39.28 -36.90
CA ALA A 679 -8.12 -38.11 -36.67
C ALA A 679 -8.67 -38.01 -35.23
N ASP A 680 -8.93 -39.13 -34.57
CA ASP A 680 -9.38 -39.14 -33.18
C ASP A 680 -8.25 -38.70 -32.24
N PHE A 681 -7.01 -39.10 -32.58
CA PHE A 681 -5.82 -38.66 -31.89
C PHE A 681 -5.64 -37.13 -32.00
N THR A 682 -5.74 -36.54 -33.19
CA THR A 682 -5.57 -35.08 -33.37
C THR A 682 -6.72 -34.25 -32.79
N ALA A 683 -7.93 -34.81 -32.72
CA ALA A 683 -9.05 -34.18 -32.02
C ALA A 683 -8.82 -34.12 -30.50
N ALA A 684 -8.32 -35.20 -29.92
CA ALA A 684 -8.13 -35.35 -28.47
C ALA A 684 -6.83 -34.73 -27.94
N ILE A 685 -5.72 -34.89 -28.67
CA ILE A 685 -4.36 -34.61 -28.20
C ILE A 685 -3.86 -33.24 -28.67
N ASP A 686 -3.17 -32.53 -27.77
CA ASP A 686 -2.43 -31.30 -28.04
C ASP A 686 -0.95 -31.45 -27.61
N LEU A 687 -0.09 -30.56 -28.09
CA LEU A 687 1.31 -30.51 -27.62
C LEU A 687 1.37 -30.29 -26.11
N GLY A 688 2.20 -31.09 -25.44
CA GLY A 688 2.36 -31.12 -24.00
C GLY A 688 1.47 -32.13 -23.29
N ASP A 689 0.50 -32.78 -23.95
CA ASP A 689 -0.28 -33.84 -23.32
C ASP A 689 0.59 -35.05 -22.96
N LEU A 690 0.20 -35.75 -21.90
CA LEU A 690 0.78 -37.02 -21.50
C LEU A 690 -0.08 -38.16 -22.06
N VAL A 691 0.58 -39.10 -22.72
CA VAL A 691 -0.04 -40.26 -23.36
C VAL A 691 0.67 -41.53 -22.98
N GLU A 692 -0.05 -42.63 -23.01
CA GLU A 692 0.51 -43.98 -23.05
C GLU A 692 0.17 -44.61 -24.39
N MET A 693 1.13 -45.33 -24.96
CA MET A 693 1.04 -45.94 -26.27
C MET A 693 1.59 -47.36 -26.21
N THR A 694 0.82 -48.32 -26.72
CA THR A 694 1.18 -49.73 -26.80
C THR A 694 1.32 -50.18 -28.25
N GLY A 695 2.35 -50.93 -28.57
CA GLY A 695 2.66 -51.35 -29.93
C GLY A 695 3.89 -52.26 -29.99
N HIS A 696 4.55 -52.32 -31.15
CA HIS A 696 5.81 -53.05 -31.33
C HIS A 696 6.87 -52.13 -31.94
N MET A 697 8.13 -52.45 -31.71
CA MET A 697 9.25 -51.69 -32.26
C MET A 697 9.43 -52.00 -33.75
N GLY A 698 9.82 -50.98 -34.52
CA GLY A 698 10.11 -51.14 -35.94
C GLY A 698 10.77 -49.90 -36.52
N PHE A 699 10.83 -49.83 -37.85
CA PHE A 699 11.48 -48.73 -38.56
C PHE A 699 10.53 -48.00 -39.49
N SER A 700 10.55 -46.67 -39.44
CA SER A 700 9.90 -45.86 -40.47
C SER A 700 10.61 -46.03 -41.82
N LYS A 701 9.96 -45.64 -42.94
CA LYS A 701 10.57 -45.68 -44.29
C LYS A 701 11.90 -44.92 -44.43
N LYS A 702 12.20 -44.01 -43.49
CA LYS A 702 13.46 -43.24 -43.44
C LYS A 702 14.54 -43.90 -42.57
N GLY A 703 14.30 -45.11 -42.06
CA GLY A 703 15.23 -45.83 -41.18
C GLY A 703 15.22 -45.35 -39.72
N THR A 704 14.29 -44.46 -39.30
CA THR A 704 14.17 -44.06 -37.90
C THR A 704 13.45 -45.13 -37.09
N ARG A 705 14.09 -45.66 -36.04
CA ARG A 705 13.48 -46.62 -35.10
C ARG A 705 12.31 -45.96 -34.37
N SER A 706 11.15 -46.61 -34.38
CA SER A 706 9.87 -46.05 -33.94
C SER A 706 8.99 -47.11 -33.31
N LEU A 707 8.14 -46.70 -32.37
CA LEU A 707 7.04 -47.54 -31.90
C LEU A 707 5.87 -47.47 -32.89
N ILE A 708 5.50 -48.60 -33.48
CA ILE A 708 4.31 -48.73 -34.33
C ILE A 708 3.12 -48.97 -33.41
N VAL A 709 2.30 -47.92 -33.23
CA VAL A 709 1.27 -47.87 -32.20
C VAL A 709 0.04 -48.68 -32.62
N ARG A 710 -0.37 -49.60 -31.75
CA ARG A 710 -1.62 -50.36 -31.84
C ARG A 710 -2.74 -49.73 -31.02
N ASP A 711 -2.44 -49.26 -29.82
CA ASP A 711 -3.40 -48.63 -28.91
C ASP A 711 -2.78 -47.42 -28.21
N TRP A 712 -3.60 -46.42 -27.88
CA TRP A 712 -3.17 -45.24 -27.14
C TRP A 712 -4.24 -44.78 -26.16
N ARG A 713 -3.80 -44.22 -25.03
CA ARG A 713 -4.68 -43.57 -24.05
C ARG A 713 -4.10 -42.27 -23.55
N MET A 714 -4.97 -41.30 -23.28
CA MET A 714 -4.59 -40.08 -22.59
C MET A 714 -4.39 -40.37 -21.11
N ILE A 715 -3.27 -39.92 -20.55
CA ILE A 715 -2.98 -40.06 -19.11
C ILE A 715 -2.83 -38.72 -18.40
N GLY A 716 -2.81 -37.61 -19.15
CA GLY A 716 -2.87 -36.27 -18.57
C GLY A 716 -3.03 -35.17 -19.61
N LYS A 717 -4.17 -34.47 -19.58
CA LYS A 717 -4.41 -33.31 -20.46
C LYS A 717 -3.64 -32.07 -19.98
N CYS A 718 -2.82 -31.51 -20.88
CA CYS A 718 -2.07 -30.28 -20.66
C CYS A 718 -2.92 -29.07 -21.06
N LEU A 719 -3.33 -28.26 -20.08
CA LEU A 719 -4.21 -27.10 -20.32
C LEU A 719 -3.49 -25.84 -20.77
N ARG A 720 -2.17 -25.76 -20.54
CA ARG A 720 -1.34 -24.61 -20.94
C ARG A 720 -0.42 -25.03 -22.07
N PRO A 721 -0.23 -24.18 -23.09
CA PRO A 721 0.69 -24.49 -24.18
C PRO A 721 2.13 -24.53 -23.67
N LEU A 722 2.92 -25.46 -24.22
CA LEU A 722 4.36 -25.41 -24.06
C LEU A 722 4.94 -24.20 -24.82
N PRO A 723 6.03 -23.59 -24.34
CA PRO A 723 6.73 -22.52 -25.04
C PRO A 723 7.14 -22.94 -26.46
N ASN A 724 7.19 -21.99 -27.38
CA ASN A 724 7.56 -22.26 -28.76
C ASN A 724 9.03 -22.74 -28.82
N LYS A 725 9.28 -23.91 -29.43
CA LYS A 725 10.61 -24.52 -29.58
C LYS A 725 11.64 -23.60 -30.26
N TRP A 726 11.19 -22.70 -31.14
CA TRP A 726 12.07 -21.75 -31.86
C TRP A 726 12.46 -20.51 -31.05
N LYS A 727 11.61 -20.10 -30.09
CA LYS A 727 11.92 -18.98 -29.19
C LYS A 727 12.56 -19.46 -27.89
N GLY A 728 12.34 -20.71 -27.50
CA GLY A 728 12.79 -21.27 -26.22
C GLY A 728 12.19 -20.54 -25.02
N LEU A 729 12.38 -21.10 -23.82
CA LEU A 729 12.43 -20.28 -22.61
C LEU A 729 13.86 -19.73 -22.54
N THR A 730 14.19 -18.75 -23.37
CA THR A 730 15.53 -18.14 -23.37
C THR A 730 15.70 -17.17 -22.21
N ASP A 731 14.61 -16.56 -21.76
CA ASP A 731 14.61 -15.69 -20.58
C ASP A 731 14.99 -16.50 -19.33
N PRO A 732 16.16 -16.22 -18.71
CA PRO A 732 16.60 -16.89 -17.49
C PRO A 732 15.60 -16.77 -16.35
N GLU A 733 14.88 -15.64 -16.26
CA GLU A 733 13.91 -15.41 -15.19
C GLU A 733 12.65 -16.26 -15.36
N ALA A 734 12.13 -16.35 -16.59
CA ALA A 734 11.04 -17.26 -16.91
C ALA A 734 11.41 -18.74 -16.71
N ARG A 735 12.68 -19.14 -16.98
CA ARG A 735 13.16 -20.51 -16.69
C ARG A 735 13.13 -20.83 -15.21
N VAL A 736 13.59 -19.91 -14.37
CA VAL A 736 13.57 -20.04 -12.91
C VAL A 736 12.13 -20.14 -12.39
N ARG A 737 11.23 -19.26 -12.85
CA ARG A 737 9.83 -19.22 -12.42
C ARG A 737 9.03 -20.44 -12.86
N ALA A 738 9.29 -20.92 -14.07
CA ALA A 738 8.57 -22.04 -14.68
C ALA A 738 9.49 -23.26 -14.85
N ARG A 739 10.29 -23.61 -13.82
CA ARG A 739 11.24 -24.73 -13.90
C ARG A 739 10.58 -26.02 -14.36
N TYR A 740 9.36 -26.29 -13.93
CA TYR A 740 8.60 -27.48 -14.36
C TYR A 740 8.39 -27.54 -15.89
N VAL A 741 8.29 -26.39 -16.57
CA VAL A 741 8.25 -26.31 -18.03
C VAL A 741 9.64 -26.48 -18.64
N ASP A 742 10.65 -25.85 -18.03
CA ASP A 742 12.05 -25.98 -18.47
C ASP A 742 12.49 -27.45 -18.42
N LEU A 743 12.25 -28.17 -17.32
CA LEU A 743 12.53 -29.60 -17.19
C LEU A 743 11.73 -30.47 -18.18
N ALA A 744 10.51 -30.07 -18.54
CA ALA A 744 9.74 -30.80 -19.53
C ALA A 744 10.35 -30.69 -20.94
N VAL A 745 10.92 -29.53 -21.28
CA VAL A 745 11.32 -29.18 -22.66
C VAL A 745 12.83 -29.24 -22.89
N ASN A 746 13.66 -28.97 -21.88
CA ASN A 746 15.11 -28.88 -21.96
C ASN A 746 15.81 -30.08 -21.30
N PRO A 747 16.46 -30.98 -22.09
CA PRO A 747 17.21 -32.11 -21.56
C PRO A 747 18.38 -31.70 -20.66
N GLU A 748 19.08 -30.61 -20.98
CA GLU A 748 20.24 -30.15 -20.21
C GLU A 748 19.89 -29.83 -18.76
N SER A 749 18.70 -29.24 -18.53
CA SER A 749 18.25 -28.94 -17.16
C SER A 749 17.97 -30.19 -16.34
N ARG A 750 17.71 -31.35 -16.97
CA ARG A 750 17.56 -32.64 -16.28
C ARG A 750 18.91 -33.21 -15.89
N GLU A 751 19.90 -33.10 -16.78
CA GLU A 751 21.26 -33.53 -16.48
C GLU A 751 21.86 -32.72 -15.34
N LEU A 752 21.58 -31.42 -15.23
CA LEU A 752 22.00 -30.62 -14.08
C LEU A 752 21.39 -31.11 -12.75
N ILE A 753 20.10 -31.49 -12.74
CA ILE A 753 19.46 -32.08 -11.54
C ILE A 753 20.09 -33.42 -11.19
N ARG A 754 20.36 -34.27 -12.19
CA ARG A 754 21.04 -35.55 -12.00
C ARG A 754 22.44 -35.32 -11.43
N ALA A 755 23.24 -34.46 -12.04
CA ALA A 755 24.59 -34.11 -11.58
C ALA A 755 24.57 -33.59 -10.13
N ARG A 756 23.64 -32.71 -9.77
CA ARG A 756 23.47 -32.27 -8.38
C ARG A 756 23.22 -33.44 -7.42
N SER A 757 22.31 -34.34 -7.78
CA SER A 757 21.99 -35.52 -6.97
C SER A 757 23.20 -36.44 -6.80
N GLU A 758 23.99 -36.61 -7.86
CA GLU A 758 25.23 -37.40 -7.87
C GLU A 758 26.31 -36.80 -6.98
N VAL A 759 26.51 -35.47 -7.05
CA VAL A 759 27.44 -34.74 -6.16
C VAL A 759 27.07 -34.94 -4.70
N LEU A 760 25.80 -34.72 -4.33
CA LEU A 760 25.32 -34.89 -2.96
C LEU A 760 25.51 -36.32 -2.45
N ARG A 761 25.26 -37.33 -3.30
CA ARG A 761 25.49 -38.74 -2.97
C ARG A 761 26.97 -39.02 -2.74
N SER A 762 27.84 -38.60 -3.66
CA SER A 762 29.28 -38.82 -3.58
C SER A 762 29.91 -38.19 -2.33
N VAL A 763 29.46 -36.99 -1.94
CA VAL A 763 29.91 -36.33 -0.70
C VAL A 763 29.57 -37.17 0.52
N ARG A 764 28.31 -37.65 0.63
CA ARG A 764 27.90 -38.55 1.72
C ARG A 764 28.70 -39.83 1.75
N GLU A 765 28.83 -40.51 0.62
CA GLU A 765 29.56 -41.78 0.51
C GLU A 765 31.03 -41.62 0.93
N THR A 766 31.67 -40.52 0.54
CA THR A 766 33.06 -40.22 0.93
C THR A 766 33.19 -40.03 2.44
N LEU A 767 32.26 -39.31 3.08
CA LEU A 767 32.27 -39.09 4.53
C LEU A 767 31.92 -40.36 5.33
N PHE A 768 30.94 -41.15 4.87
CA PHE A 768 30.61 -42.44 5.48
C PHE A 768 31.78 -43.42 5.38
N ALA A 769 32.47 -43.47 4.24
CA ALA A 769 33.69 -44.28 4.09
C ALA A 769 34.81 -43.87 5.06
N LYS A 770 34.82 -42.60 5.48
CA LYS A 770 35.72 -42.06 6.50
C LYS A 770 35.16 -42.16 7.92
N GLY A 771 34.06 -42.85 8.14
CA GLY A 771 33.49 -43.12 9.47
C GLY A 771 32.83 -41.92 10.15
N PHE A 772 32.41 -40.91 9.39
CA PHE A 772 31.61 -39.81 9.91
C PHE A 772 30.14 -40.25 10.10
N ILE A 773 29.47 -39.66 11.09
CA ILE A 773 28.03 -39.81 11.29
C ILE A 773 27.28 -38.57 10.81
N GLU A 774 26.22 -38.77 10.02
CA GLU A 774 25.32 -37.70 9.59
C GLU A 774 24.33 -37.39 10.72
N VAL A 775 24.16 -36.12 11.07
CA VAL A 775 23.22 -35.66 12.10
C VAL A 775 22.35 -34.52 11.59
N GLU A 776 21.25 -34.25 12.30
CA GLU A 776 20.37 -33.11 12.05
C GLU A 776 20.39 -32.18 13.26
N THR A 777 20.76 -30.92 13.07
CA THR A 777 20.74 -29.89 14.13
C THR A 777 19.57 -28.93 13.94
N PRO A 778 19.16 -28.18 14.99
CA PRO A 778 18.01 -27.27 14.89
C PRO A 778 18.17 -26.21 13.79
N ILE A 779 17.18 -26.14 12.89
CA ILE A 779 17.03 -25.08 11.89
C ILE A 779 16.48 -23.80 12.51
N LEU A 780 15.55 -23.92 13.46
CA LEU A 780 15.03 -22.80 14.23
C LEU A 780 15.82 -22.69 15.54
N GLN A 781 16.49 -21.55 15.73
CA GLN A 781 17.40 -21.30 16.84
C GLN A 781 16.94 -20.06 17.62
N GLN A 782 17.15 -20.03 18.94
CA GLN A 782 16.79 -18.87 19.77
C GLN A 782 17.78 -17.71 19.61
N ILE A 783 19.03 -18.05 19.28
CA ILE A 783 20.17 -17.17 19.08
C ILE A 783 20.79 -17.59 17.75
N HIS A 784 21.25 -16.63 16.95
CA HIS A 784 21.95 -16.93 15.70
C HIS A 784 23.47 -16.84 15.92
N GLY A 785 24.20 -17.81 15.40
CA GLY A 785 25.66 -17.88 15.53
C GLY A 785 26.27 -18.92 14.59
N GLY A 786 27.59 -19.05 14.62
CA GLY A 786 28.35 -19.96 13.74
C GLY A 786 28.75 -19.38 12.39
N ALA A 787 28.22 -18.21 11.99
CA ALA A 787 28.73 -17.44 10.87
C ALA A 787 28.49 -15.93 11.10
N THR A 788 29.16 -15.08 10.32
CA THR A 788 28.86 -13.64 10.23
C THR A 788 27.89 -13.43 9.07
N ALA A 789 26.59 -13.42 9.35
CA ALA A 789 25.54 -13.29 8.36
C ALA A 789 24.24 -12.82 9.01
N ARG A 790 23.45 -12.04 8.27
CA ARG A 790 22.15 -11.59 8.75
C ARG A 790 21.14 -12.75 8.75
N PRO A 791 20.51 -13.09 9.89
CA PRO A 791 19.54 -14.19 9.92
C PRO A 791 18.16 -13.78 9.38
N PHE A 792 17.35 -14.78 9.03
CA PHE A 792 15.91 -14.58 8.92
C PHE A 792 15.25 -14.72 10.30
N VAL A 793 14.34 -13.80 10.61
CA VAL A 793 13.58 -13.80 11.87
C VAL A 793 12.17 -14.33 11.61
N THR A 794 11.72 -15.25 12.45
CA THR A 794 10.36 -15.76 12.48
C THR A 794 9.84 -15.79 13.92
N HIS A 795 8.60 -16.19 14.11
CA HIS A 795 7.96 -16.18 15.42
C HIS A 795 7.26 -17.51 15.70
N ILE A 796 7.47 -18.06 16.90
CA ILE A 796 6.78 -19.27 17.35
C ILE A 796 5.57 -18.92 18.20
N ASN A 797 4.37 -19.21 17.68
CA ASN A 797 3.11 -18.82 18.31
C ASN A 797 2.92 -19.39 19.74
N THR A 798 3.34 -20.64 19.98
CA THR A 798 3.12 -21.31 21.26
C THR A 798 3.91 -20.70 22.42
N TYR A 799 5.12 -20.20 22.15
CA TYR A 799 6.02 -19.65 23.17
C TYR A 799 6.10 -18.13 23.16
N ASP A 800 5.41 -17.47 22.20
CA ASP A 800 5.39 -16.02 22.01
C ASP A 800 6.81 -15.41 22.03
N MET A 801 7.72 -16.03 21.27
CA MET A 801 9.09 -15.57 21.12
C MET A 801 9.55 -15.62 19.67
N ASP A 802 10.53 -14.78 19.36
CA ASP A 802 11.16 -14.79 18.04
C ASP A 802 12.21 -15.90 17.97
N LEU A 803 12.31 -16.50 16.79
CA LEU A 803 13.30 -17.52 16.45
C LEU A 803 14.02 -17.09 15.18
N PHE A 804 15.25 -17.55 15.04
CA PHE A 804 16.08 -17.31 13.88
C PHE A 804 16.22 -18.60 13.07
N LEU A 805 16.15 -18.47 11.74
CA LEU A 805 16.59 -19.55 10.86
C LEU A 805 18.13 -19.61 10.91
N ARG A 806 18.69 -20.80 11.06
CA ARG A 806 20.13 -21.00 11.22
C ARG A 806 20.92 -20.45 10.03
N ILE A 807 22.01 -19.76 10.34
CA ILE A 807 23.02 -19.29 9.36
C ILE A 807 24.15 -20.31 9.15
N ALA A 808 24.40 -21.16 10.17
CA ALA A 808 25.33 -22.27 10.18
C ALA A 808 24.93 -23.30 11.28
N PRO A 809 25.17 -24.61 11.10
CA PRO A 809 25.02 -25.61 12.16
C PRO A 809 26.21 -25.71 13.14
N GLU A 810 27.31 -24.99 12.89
CA GLU A 810 28.60 -25.07 13.60
C GLU A 810 28.50 -25.22 15.12
N LEU A 811 27.79 -24.30 15.79
CA LEU A 811 27.73 -24.28 17.26
C LEU A 811 27.06 -25.55 17.84
N TYR A 812 26.11 -26.16 17.12
CA TYR A 812 25.46 -27.39 17.56
C TYR A 812 26.32 -28.62 17.26
N LEU A 813 27.03 -28.63 16.13
CA LEU A 813 27.98 -29.71 15.81
C LEU A 813 29.14 -29.75 16.83
N LYS A 814 29.63 -28.60 17.26
CA LYS A 814 30.62 -28.50 18.35
C LYS A 814 30.10 -29.05 19.69
N ARG A 815 28.83 -28.81 20.03
CA ARG A 815 28.20 -29.42 21.22
C ARG A 815 28.19 -30.95 21.14
N LEU A 816 28.01 -31.53 19.95
CA LEU A 816 28.10 -32.98 19.77
C LEU A 816 29.54 -33.49 19.95
N CYS A 817 30.54 -32.74 19.49
CA CYS A 817 31.95 -33.05 19.76
C CYS A 817 32.28 -33.02 21.27
N VAL A 818 31.75 -32.04 22.02
CA VAL A 818 31.82 -32.03 23.49
C VAL A 818 31.14 -33.28 24.08
N GLY A 819 30.00 -33.69 23.52
CA GLY A 819 29.29 -34.92 23.89
C GLY A 819 30.04 -36.22 23.58
N GLY A 820 31.22 -36.16 22.94
CA GLY A 820 32.07 -37.31 22.64
C GLY A 820 31.90 -37.87 21.22
N VAL A 821 31.21 -37.17 20.32
CA VAL A 821 31.13 -37.59 18.91
C VAL A 821 32.40 -37.17 18.16
N GLU A 822 33.25 -38.14 17.83
CA GLU A 822 34.57 -37.88 17.24
C GLU A 822 34.54 -37.46 15.76
N ARG A 823 33.56 -37.92 14.97
CA ARG A 823 33.44 -37.60 13.54
C ARG A 823 31.99 -37.37 13.18
N VAL A 824 31.60 -36.11 13.02
CA VAL A 824 30.21 -35.72 12.77
C VAL A 824 30.13 -34.81 11.56
N PHE A 825 29.07 -34.95 10.77
CA PHE A 825 28.76 -33.99 9.71
C PHE A 825 27.27 -33.74 9.59
N GLU A 826 26.93 -32.59 9.04
CA GLU A 826 25.58 -32.29 8.60
C GLU A 826 25.61 -31.76 7.17
N LEU A 827 24.75 -32.33 6.32
CA LEU A 827 24.53 -31.89 4.95
C LEU A 827 23.12 -31.32 4.84
N GLY A 828 22.97 -30.05 5.23
CA GLY A 828 21.68 -29.44 5.51
C GLY A 828 21.50 -28.05 4.89
N ARG A 829 20.35 -27.43 5.14
CA ARG A 829 20.05 -26.08 4.65
C ARG A 829 20.52 -25.00 5.63
N ALA A 830 21.10 -23.93 5.10
CA ALA A 830 21.40 -22.69 5.81
C ALA A 830 20.65 -21.52 5.16
N PHE A 831 20.35 -20.50 5.96
CA PHE A 831 19.52 -19.37 5.55
C PHE A 831 20.23 -18.06 5.89
N ARG A 832 20.51 -17.24 4.87
CA ARG A 832 21.15 -15.93 5.03
C ARG A 832 20.32 -14.85 4.34
N ASN A 833 19.94 -13.83 5.09
CA ASN A 833 19.05 -12.76 4.63
C ASN A 833 19.85 -11.67 3.91
N GLU A 834 20.45 -12.06 2.80
CA GLU A 834 21.40 -11.29 1.98
C GLU A 834 20.89 -11.14 0.54
N GLY A 835 21.72 -10.52 -0.33
CA GLY A 835 21.42 -10.34 -1.75
C GLY A 835 21.31 -11.66 -2.53
N VAL A 836 20.63 -11.62 -3.68
CA VAL A 836 20.55 -12.73 -4.63
C VAL A 836 21.36 -12.37 -5.87
N ASP A 837 22.35 -13.18 -6.24
CA ASP A 837 23.19 -12.95 -7.42
C ASP A 837 23.54 -14.27 -8.16
N PHE A 838 24.69 -14.32 -8.85
CA PHE A 838 25.16 -15.48 -9.59
C PHE A 838 25.59 -16.65 -8.69
N SER A 839 26.11 -16.38 -7.50
CA SER A 839 26.65 -17.35 -6.53
C SER A 839 25.92 -17.35 -5.18
N HIS A 840 25.06 -16.36 -4.90
CA HIS A 840 24.31 -16.21 -3.66
C HIS A 840 22.81 -16.46 -3.86
N ASN A 841 22.26 -17.33 -3.01
CA ASN A 841 20.82 -17.55 -2.86
C ASN A 841 20.51 -17.56 -1.35
N PRO A 842 19.42 -16.90 -0.89
CA PRO A 842 19.14 -16.75 0.54
C PRO A 842 18.95 -18.07 1.31
N GLU A 843 18.64 -19.14 0.57
CA GLU A 843 18.56 -20.51 1.08
C GLU A 843 19.53 -21.39 0.27
N PHE A 844 20.50 -22.01 0.93
CA PHE A 844 21.51 -22.84 0.24
C PHE A 844 21.94 -24.04 1.09
N THR A 845 22.47 -25.06 0.42
CA THR A 845 22.92 -26.32 1.00
C THR A 845 24.37 -26.20 1.44
N LEU A 846 24.62 -26.43 2.71
CA LEU A 846 25.91 -26.35 3.36
C LEU A 846 26.29 -27.74 3.87
N LEU A 847 27.55 -28.14 3.64
CA LEU A 847 28.19 -29.23 4.36
C LEU A 847 29.00 -28.61 5.49
N GLU A 848 28.78 -29.09 6.71
CA GLU A 848 29.75 -28.91 7.80
C GLU A 848 30.17 -30.25 8.37
N ALA A 849 31.46 -30.44 8.62
CA ALA A 849 32.02 -31.68 9.13
C ALA A 849 33.10 -31.40 10.18
N TYR A 850 33.05 -32.10 11.31
CA TYR A 850 33.97 -31.94 12.44
C TYR A 850 34.63 -33.28 12.77
N GLN A 851 35.95 -33.25 12.94
CA GLN A 851 36.77 -34.41 13.25
C GLN A 851 37.65 -34.13 14.48
N ALA A 852 37.42 -34.85 15.55
CA ALA A 852 38.28 -34.86 16.73
C ALA A 852 39.70 -35.34 16.37
N HIS A 853 40.68 -34.77 17.04
CA HIS A 853 42.12 -34.95 16.83
C HIS A 853 42.63 -34.55 15.43
N ALA A 854 41.84 -33.83 14.65
CA ALA A 854 42.26 -33.22 13.38
C ALA A 854 42.58 -31.73 13.56
N ASP A 855 43.29 -31.18 12.57
CA ASP A 855 43.54 -29.75 12.41
C ASP A 855 43.16 -29.31 10.99
N TYR A 856 43.26 -28.01 10.71
CA TYR A 856 42.97 -27.47 9.38
C TYR A 856 43.75 -28.15 8.23
N LYS A 857 44.97 -28.69 8.46
CA LYS A 857 45.75 -29.34 7.39
C LYS A 857 45.19 -30.70 6.99
N VAL A 858 44.60 -31.45 7.94
CA VAL A 858 43.89 -32.71 7.62
C VAL A 858 42.77 -32.44 6.61
N TRP A 859 42.09 -31.31 6.74
CA TRP A 859 41.00 -30.94 5.85
C TRP A 859 41.45 -30.46 4.46
N ILE A 860 42.73 -30.14 4.23
CA ILE A 860 43.25 -29.86 2.88
C ILE A 860 43.08 -31.10 1.99
N ASP A 861 43.55 -32.25 2.46
CA ASP A 861 43.41 -33.50 1.72
C ASP A 861 41.96 -33.99 1.72
N GLY A 862 41.25 -33.86 2.84
CA GLY A 862 39.84 -34.25 2.96
C GLY A 862 38.91 -33.50 2.00
N CYS A 863 39.03 -32.17 1.92
CA CYS A 863 38.23 -31.34 1.03
C CYS A 863 38.57 -31.61 -0.45
N ARG A 864 39.86 -31.75 -0.77
CA ARG A 864 40.30 -32.11 -2.12
C ARG A 864 39.66 -33.42 -2.60
N GLU A 865 39.71 -34.45 -1.78
CA GLU A 865 39.12 -35.76 -2.09
C GLU A 865 37.60 -35.68 -2.28
N LEU A 866 36.88 -34.94 -1.43
CA LEU A 866 35.43 -34.74 -1.56
C LEU A 866 35.06 -34.14 -2.92
N ILE A 867 35.78 -33.10 -3.34
CA ILE A 867 35.52 -32.40 -4.60
C ILE A 867 35.90 -33.27 -5.80
N GLN A 868 37.05 -33.94 -5.76
CA GLN A 868 37.50 -34.82 -6.85
C GLN A 868 36.56 -36.01 -7.04
N ASN A 869 36.09 -36.64 -5.96
CA ASN A 869 35.11 -37.72 -6.03
C ASN A 869 33.75 -37.21 -6.57
N ALA A 870 33.31 -36.03 -6.13
CA ALA A 870 32.09 -35.42 -6.63
C ALA A 870 32.15 -35.09 -8.13
N ALA A 871 33.29 -34.58 -8.62
CA ALA A 871 33.51 -34.35 -10.04
C ALA A 871 33.48 -35.67 -10.83
N GLN A 872 34.16 -36.70 -10.33
CA GLN A 872 34.16 -38.04 -10.90
C GLN A 872 32.74 -38.65 -10.99
N ALA A 873 31.92 -38.46 -9.97
CA ALA A 873 30.54 -38.97 -9.94
C ALA A 873 29.62 -38.24 -10.92
N ALA A 874 29.78 -36.93 -11.09
CA ALA A 874 28.93 -36.12 -11.96
C ALA A 874 29.34 -36.17 -13.44
N ASN A 875 30.65 -36.10 -13.72
CA ASN A 875 31.20 -35.94 -15.07
C ASN A 875 31.84 -37.24 -15.60
N GLY A 876 32.02 -38.27 -14.77
CA GLY A 876 32.72 -39.51 -15.14
C GLY A 876 34.25 -39.40 -15.12
N GLU A 877 34.80 -38.23 -14.80
CA GLU A 877 36.23 -37.94 -14.67
C GLU A 877 36.43 -36.83 -13.61
N GLN A 878 37.64 -36.67 -13.07
CA GLN A 878 37.98 -35.58 -12.14
C GLN A 878 38.14 -34.23 -12.86
N THR A 879 37.11 -33.82 -13.60
CA THR A 879 37.10 -32.59 -14.41
C THR A 879 35.97 -31.66 -14.00
N VAL A 880 36.18 -30.36 -14.19
CA VAL A 880 35.17 -29.31 -14.00
C VAL A 880 34.93 -28.56 -15.30
N LEU A 881 33.72 -28.05 -15.51
CA LEU A 881 33.35 -27.42 -16.78
C LEU A 881 33.56 -25.90 -16.73
N ARG A 882 34.38 -25.34 -17.63
CA ARG A 882 34.69 -23.89 -17.67
C ARG A 882 34.53 -23.29 -19.07
N PRO A 883 34.10 -22.02 -19.20
CA PRO A 883 34.07 -21.34 -20.48
C PRO A 883 35.48 -20.99 -20.95
N ARG A 884 35.82 -21.29 -22.20
CA ARG A 884 37.12 -20.94 -22.78
C ARG A 884 37.13 -19.49 -23.28
N ALA A 885 38.17 -18.73 -22.94
CA ALA A 885 38.40 -17.39 -23.46
C ALA A 885 38.40 -17.39 -25.01
N GLY A 886 37.52 -16.58 -25.61
CA GLY A 886 37.40 -16.45 -27.07
C GLY A 886 36.43 -17.43 -27.76
N THR A 887 35.64 -18.20 -27.02
CA THR A 887 34.54 -19.04 -27.56
C THR A 887 33.17 -18.43 -27.26
N ASP A 888 32.12 -18.82 -27.99
CA ASP A 888 30.71 -18.39 -27.80
C ASP A 888 30.09 -18.91 -26.48
N GLY A 889 30.85 -18.95 -25.38
CA GLY A 889 30.40 -19.41 -24.06
C GLY A 889 30.30 -20.94 -23.93
N ARG A 890 30.98 -21.71 -24.78
CA ARG A 890 30.98 -23.18 -24.69
C ARG A 890 31.84 -23.64 -23.51
N LEU A 891 31.29 -24.52 -22.69
CA LEU A 891 31.99 -25.13 -21.57
C LEU A 891 32.92 -26.24 -22.07
N GLU A 892 34.16 -26.25 -21.58
CA GLU A 892 35.17 -27.30 -21.82
C GLU A 892 35.62 -27.91 -20.48
N PRO A 893 35.93 -29.22 -20.44
CA PRO A 893 36.41 -29.88 -19.24
C PRO A 893 37.84 -29.44 -18.90
N VAL A 894 38.07 -29.08 -17.64
CA VAL A 894 39.37 -28.75 -17.06
C VAL A 894 39.69 -29.78 -15.98
N ASP A 895 40.86 -30.41 -16.09
CA ASP A 895 41.31 -31.40 -15.11
C ASP A 895 41.64 -30.73 -13.76
N ILE A 896 41.11 -31.30 -12.68
CA ILE A 896 41.38 -30.90 -11.29
C ILE A 896 42.00 -32.05 -10.46
N SER A 897 42.45 -33.11 -11.14
CA SER A 897 43.15 -34.23 -10.52
C SER A 897 44.48 -33.81 -9.88
N GLY A 898 45.04 -34.70 -9.05
CA GLY A 898 46.32 -34.46 -8.38
C GLY A 898 46.21 -33.56 -7.14
N THR A 899 47.29 -32.83 -6.84
CA THR A 899 47.41 -31.97 -5.66
C THR A 899 47.30 -30.49 -6.01
N TRP A 900 46.67 -29.70 -5.14
CA TRP A 900 46.44 -28.28 -5.35
C TRP A 900 47.47 -27.40 -4.63
N ALA A 901 47.62 -26.16 -5.10
CA ALA A 901 48.56 -25.21 -4.52
C ALA A 901 48.12 -24.79 -3.10
N VAL A 902 49.10 -24.55 -2.22
CA VAL A 902 48.87 -24.05 -0.85
C VAL A 902 49.74 -22.81 -0.66
N LYS A 903 49.14 -21.67 -0.36
CA LYS A 903 49.82 -20.38 -0.16
C LYS A 903 49.34 -19.71 1.13
N THR A 904 50.19 -18.94 1.81
CA THR A 904 49.70 -18.11 2.91
C THR A 904 49.00 -16.87 2.35
N VAL A 905 48.02 -16.32 3.07
CA VAL A 905 47.32 -15.08 2.66
C VAL A 905 48.30 -13.91 2.51
N TYR A 906 49.24 -13.77 3.45
CA TYR A 906 50.24 -12.70 3.42
C TYR A 906 51.20 -12.83 2.23
N ASP A 907 51.66 -14.05 1.90
CA ASP A 907 52.50 -14.26 0.72
C ASP A 907 51.74 -13.97 -0.57
N ALA A 908 50.48 -14.41 -0.66
CA ALA A 908 49.66 -14.19 -1.85
C ALA A 908 49.36 -12.70 -2.10
N VAL A 909 49.02 -11.95 -1.05
CA VAL A 909 48.82 -10.49 -1.14
C VAL A 909 50.14 -9.77 -1.42
N SER A 910 51.26 -10.22 -0.82
CA SER A 910 52.60 -9.67 -1.11
C SER A 910 52.99 -9.83 -2.59
N GLU A 911 52.74 -11.02 -3.16
CA GLU A 911 52.96 -11.30 -4.58
C GLU A 911 52.11 -10.38 -5.47
N ALA A 912 50.84 -10.16 -5.11
CA ALA A 912 49.92 -9.34 -5.88
C ALA A 912 50.21 -7.83 -5.79
N LEU A 913 50.69 -7.35 -4.62
CA LEU A 913 51.09 -5.96 -4.41
C LEU A 913 52.48 -5.65 -4.99
N GLY A 914 53.36 -6.66 -5.09
CA GLY A 914 54.78 -6.47 -5.38
C GLY A 914 55.57 -5.87 -4.21
N GLU A 915 54.96 -5.75 -3.02
CA GLU A 915 55.56 -5.26 -1.79
C GLU A 915 55.29 -6.29 -0.67
N ARG A 916 56.31 -6.61 0.13
CA ARG A 916 56.19 -7.61 1.21
C ARG A 916 55.32 -7.07 2.34
N ILE A 917 54.30 -7.84 2.72
CA ILE A 917 53.50 -7.63 3.92
C ILE A 917 53.55 -8.88 4.82
N ASP A 918 53.50 -8.65 6.13
CA ASP A 918 53.54 -9.67 7.16
C ASP A 918 52.53 -9.29 8.29
N PRO A 919 52.23 -10.16 9.26
CA PRO A 919 51.29 -9.85 10.34
C PRO A 919 51.65 -8.61 11.18
N ASP A 920 52.93 -8.24 11.23
CA ASP A 920 53.43 -7.06 11.95
C ASP A 920 53.42 -5.76 11.11
N THR A 921 52.96 -5.81 9.85
CA THR A 921 52.87 -4.62 9.00
C THR A 921 51.87 -3.61 9.58
N SER A 922 52.33 -2.36 9.74
CA SER A 922 51.50 -1.31 10.35
C SER A 922 50.25 -0.97 9.52
N LEU A 923 49.14 -0.67 10.19
CA LEU A 923 47.89 -0.27 9.55
C LEU A 923 48.06 0.95 8.62
N ALA A 924 48.93 1.90 8.95
CA ALA A 924 49.22 3.06 8.10
C ALA A 924 49.89 2.64 6.77
N ALA A 925 50.79 1.66 6.81
CA ALA A 925 51.41 1.11 5.61
C ALA A 925 50.40 0.36 4.75
N LEU A 926 49.54 -0.47 5.36
CA LEU A 926 48.47 -1.19 4.66
C LEU A 926 47.50 -0.22 3.96
N ARG A 927 47.05 0.84 4.66
CA ARG A 927 46.17 1.87 4.08
C ARG A 927 46.79 2.58 2.88
N ARG A 928 48.08 2.94 2.97
CA ARG A 928 48.83 3.51 1.84
C ARG A 928 48.87 2.54 0.64
N MET A 929 49.06 1.24 0.90
CA MET A 929 49.04 0.22 -0.16
C MET A 929 47.65 0.09 -0.77
N SER A 930 46.58 0.02 0.04
CA SER A 930 45.19 0.01 -0.41
C SER A 930 44.84 1.23 -1.27
N ASP A 931 45.28 2.43 -0.87
CA ASP A 931 45.09 3.66 -1.64
C ASP A 931 45.82 3.60 -3.00
N ALA A 932 47.03 3.02 -3.03
CA ALA A 932 47.83 2.87 -4.25
C ALA A 932 47.22 1.90 -5.27
N VAL A 933 46.49 0.89 -4.80
CA VAL A 933 45.77 -0.08 -5.65
C VAL A 933 44.27 0.23 -5.79
N HIS A 934 43.82 1.36 -5.26
CA HIS A 934 42.44 1.85 -5.32
C HIS A 934 41.39 0.92 -4.69
N ILE A 935 41.75 0.20 -3.62
CA ILE A 935 40.82 -0.62 -2.83
C ILE A 935 40.36 0.19 -1.62
N PRO A 936 39.04 0.44 -1.45
CA PRO A 936 38.53 1.21 -0.33
C PRO A 936 38.66 0.46 1.00
N TYR A 937 38.79 1.20 2.10
CA TYR A 937 38.75 0.63 3.46
C TYR A 937 37.93 1.51 4.40
N ARG A 938 37.38 0.93 5.47
CA ARG A 938 36.65 1.69 6.50
C ARG A 938 37.60 2.25 7.56
N ALA A 939 37.30 3.44 8.09
CA ALA A 939 38.16 4.13 9.04
C ALA A 939 38.40 3.36 10.37
N HIS A 940 37.43 2.53 10.77
CA HIS A 940 37.47 1.73 12.00
C HIS A 940 38.09 0.34 11.81
N TRP A 941 38.46 -0.06 10.59
CA TRP A 941 39.08 -1.36 10.34
C TRP A 941 40.50 -1.44 10.91
N ASP A 942 40.82 -2.60 11.46
CA ASP A 942 42.14 -2.97 11.94
C ASP A 942 43.03 -3.51 10.80
N SER A 943 44.26 -3.93 11.10
CA SER A 943 45.18 -4.45 10.08
C SER A 943 44.67 -5.74 9.43
N GLY A 944 44.01 -6.63 10.19
CA GLY A 944 43.48 -7.88 9.70
C GLY A 944 42.34 -7.67 8.68
N ALA A 945 41.39 -6.80 8.99
CA ALA A 945 40.30 -6.46 8.07
C ALA A 945 40.80 -5.81 6.77
N VAL A 946 41.82 -4.96 6.83
CA VAL A 946 42.43 -4.37 5.61
C VAL A 946 43.15 -5.43 4.78
N VAL A 947 43.87 -6.38 5.41
CA VAL A 947 44.53 -7.49 4.70
C VAL A 947 43.50 -8.40 4.04
N LEU A 948 42.38 -8.70 4.71
CA LEU A 948 41.29 -9.48 4.14
C LEU A 948 40.70 -8.79 2.90
N GLU A 949 40.40 -7.50 2.97
CA GLU A 949 39.88 -6.74 1.82
C GLU A 949 40.86 -6.74 0.63
N LEU A 950 42.16 -6.60 0.90
CA LEU A 950 43.20 -6.68 -0.13
C LEU A 950 43.28 -8.09 -0.73
N TYR A 951 43.14 -9.13 0.09
CA TYR A 951 43.11 -10.52 -0.36
C TYR A 951 41.94 -10.79 -1.31
N GLU A 952 40.72 -10.39 -0.93
CA GLU A 952 39.51 -10.61 -1.73
C GLU A 952 39.66 -10.01 -3.14
N HIS A 953 40.07 -8.74 -3.23
CA HIS A 953 40.16 -8.03 -4.52
C HIS A 953 41.40 -8.36 -5.35
N LEU A 954 42.55 -8.64 -4.72
CA LEU A 954 43.81 -8.83 -5.44
C LEU A 954 44.13 -10.29 -5.73
N VAL A 955 43.64 -11.21 -4.90
CA VAL A 955 44.01 -12.63 -4.91
C VAL A 955 42.81 -13.49 -5.24
N GLU A 956 41.74 -13.44 -4.43
CA GLU A 956 40.57 -14.31 -4.59
C GLU A 956 39.97 -14.17 -5.98
N ASP A 957 39.55 -12.95 -6.37
CA ASP A 957 38.94 -12.61 -7.66
C ASP A 957 39.73 -13.08 -8.89
N LYS A 958 41.05 -13.23 -8.77
CA LYS A 958 41.97 -13.55 -9.87
C LYS A 958 42.45 -15.00 -9.86
N THR A 959 42.06 -15.79 -8.86
CA THR A 959 42.52 -17.17 -8.71
C THR A 959 41.86 -18.06 -9.76
N GLU A 960 42.65 -18.67 -10.66
CA GLU A 960 42.11 -19.52 -11.74
C GLU A 960 42.08 -21.02 -11.39
N GLN A 961 43.08 -21.53 -10.67
CA GLN A 961 43.18 -22.95 -10.31
C GLN A 961 42.79 -23.16 -8.84
N PRO A 962 42.24 -24.34 -8.47
CA PRO A 962 41.99 -24.66 -7.07
C PRO A 962 43.24 -24.43 -6.22
N THR A 963 43.14 -23.50 -5.27
CA THR A 963 44.25 -23.06 -4.42
C THR A 963 43.76 -22.88 -2.99
N PHE A 964 44.47 -23.46 -2.03
CA PHE A 964 44.26 -23.26 -0.62
C PHE A 964 45.04 -22.03 -0.14
N TYR A 965 44.34 -21.04 0.38
CA TYR A 965 44.95 -19.90 1.06
C TYR A 965 44.88 -20.13 2.56
N ILE A 966 46.02 -20.11 3.25
CA ILE A 966 46.14 -20.51 4.65
C ILE A 966 46.62 -19.36 5.53
N ASP A 967 46.44 -19.50 6.85
CA ASP A 967 47.00 -18.64 7.90
C ASP A 967 46.45 -17.20 7.85
N PHE A 968 45.12 -17.08 7.91
CA PHE A 968 44.40 -15.80 7.91
C PHE A 968 44.66 -14.95 9.18
N PRO A 969 44.46 -13.62 9.13
CA PRO A 969 44.59 -12.77 10.32
C PRO A 969 43.65 -13.22 11.45
N THR A 970 44.14 -13.19 12.69
CA THR A 970 43.37 -13.67 13.86
C THR A 970 42.12 -12.84 14.13
N SER A 971 42.17 -11.52 13.87
CA SER A 971 41.07 -10.61 14.19
C SER A 971 39.81 -10.82 13.34
N VAL A 972 39.95 -11.41 12.14
CA VAL A 972 38.83 -11.74 11.24
C VAL A 972 38.39 -13.21 11.33
N SER A 973 38.97 -13.97 12.28
CA SER A 973 38.72 -15.41 12.43
C SER A 973 38.22 -15.75 13.85
N PRO A 974 37.01 -15.31 14.24
CA PRO A 974 36.56 -15.31 15.64
C PRO A 974 36.41 -16.72 16.24
N LEU A 975 36.05 -17.73 15.44
CA LEU A 975 35.85 -19.12 15.91
C LEU A 975 37.08 -20.01 15.71
N THR A 976 38.16 -19.47 15.13
CA THR A 976 39.36 -20.25 14.77
C THR A 976 40.45 -20.11 15.82
N ARG A 977 41.13 -21.23 16.11
CA ARG A 977 42.29 -21.25 16.99
C ARG A 977 43.44 -20.37 16.44
N PRO A 978 44.09 -19.54 17.28
CA PRO A 978 45.35 -18.89 16.91
C PRO A 978 46.39 -19.89 16.42
N HIS A 979 47.25 -19.47 15.52
CA HIS A 979 48.28 -20.34 14.98
C HIS A 979 49.27 -20.78 16.06
N ARG A 980 49.63 -22.08 16.06
CA ARG A 980 50.45 -22.69 17.11
C ARG A 980 51.86 -22.09 17.26
N SER A 981 52.41 -21.46 16.23
CA SER A 981 53.78 -20.92 16.22
C SER A 981 53.94 -19.52 15.64
N GLN A 982 52.89 -18.91 15.06
CA GLN A 982 52.96 -17.62 14.39
C GLN A 982 51.97 -16.68 15.04
N ARG A 983 52.44 -15.52 15.51
CA ARG A 983 51.58 -14.53 16.16
C ARG A 983 50.81 -13.74 15.11
N GLY A 984 49.56 -13.40 15.41
CA GLY A 984 48.73 -12.53 14.56
C GLY A 984 47.92 -13.28 13.49
N VAL A 985 48.17 -14.57 13.28
CA VAL A 985 47.44 -15.43 12.32
C VAL A 985 46.73 -16.59 13.01
N ALA A 986 45.68 -17.10 12.37
CA ALA A 986 44.84 -18.20 12.83
C ALA A 986 44.98 -19.42 11.90
N GLU A 987 44.82 -20.63 12.45
CA GLU A 987 44.86 -21.89 11.67
C GLU A 987 43.55 -22.09 10.90
N ARG A 988 43.40 -21.30 9.83
CA ARG A 988 42.28 -21.30 8.88
C ARG A 988 42.82 -21.45 7.47
N TRP A 989 42.05 -22.10 6.61
CA TRP A 989 42.21 -21.93 5.17
C TRP A 989 40.89 -21.70 4.48
N ASP A 990 40.95 -20.98 3.35
CA ASP A 990 39.87 -20.86 2.38
C ASP A 990 40.34 -21.47 1.04
N LEU A 991 39.48 -22.28 0.42
CA LEU A 991 39.73 -22.90 -0.87
C LEU A 991 39.06 -22.06 -1.95
N VAL A 992 39.85 -21.53 -2.87
CA VAL A 992 39.36 -20.68 -3.97
C VAL A 992 39.65 -21.35 -5.30
N ALA A 993 38.68 -21.31 -6.22
CA ALA A 993 38.88 -21.71 -7.60
C ALA A 993 38.04 -20.84 -8.55
N TRP A 994 38.67 -20.31 -9.60
CA TRP A 994 38.06 -19.38 -10.57
C TRP A 994 37.31 -18.19 -9.94
N GLY A 995 37.92 -17.53 -8.96
CA GLY A 995 37.35 -16.37 -8.29
C GLY A 995 36.17 -16.68 -7.37
N VAL A 996 36.03 -17.94 -6.93
CA VAL A 996 34.95 -18.37 -6.03
C VAL A 996 35.53 -19.17 -4.87
N GLU A 997 35.26 -18.71 -3.65
CA GLU A 997 35.48 -19.49 -2.42
C GLU A 997 34.53 -20.71 -2.38
N LEU A 998 35.09 -21.91 -2.35
CA LEU A 998 34.36 -23.18 -2.37
C LEU A 998 34.06 -23.71 -0.96
N GLY A 999 34.94 -23.41 -0.01
CA GLY A 999 34.83 -23.85 1.36
C GLY A 999 36.00 -23.36 2.20
N THR A 1000 35.87 -23.58 3.50
CA THR A 1000 36.78 -23.08 4.53
C THR A 1000 36.95 -24.15 5.60
N ALA A 1001 38.11 -24.23 6.24
CA ALA A 1001 38.31 -25.13 7.36
C ALA A 1001 39.25 -24.57 8.42
N TYR A 1002 39.04 -25.02 9.66
CA TYR A 1002 39.65 -24.46 10.86
C TYR A 1002 40.27 -25.57 11.71
N SER A 1003 41.35 -25.21 12.41
CA SER A 1003 41.60 -25.79 13.73
C SER A 1003 40.67 -25.08 14.70
N GLU A 1004 39.71 -25.81 15.26
CA GLU A 1004 38.65 -25.22 16.07
C GLU A 1004 39.18 -24.58 17.36
N LEU A 1005 38.63 -23.43 17.71
CA LEU A 1005 38.90 -22.82 19.01
C LEU A 1005 38.18 -23.61 20.11
N THR A 1006 38.94 -24.38 20.87
CA THR A 1006 38.43 -25.23 21.96
C THR A 1006 38.59 -24.62 23.35
N ASP A 1007 39.30 -23.49 23.47
CA ASP A 1007 39.47 -22.75 24.72
C ASP A 1007 38.20 -21.91 25.03
N PRO A 1008 37.40 -22.27 26.06
CA PRO A 1008 36.15 -21.58 26.36
C PRO A 1008 36.37 -20.14 26.85
N VAL A 1009 37.52 -19.83 27.47
CA VAL A 1009 37.81 -18.49 27.99
C VAL A 1009 38.09 -17.53 26.85
N GLU A 1010 38.92 -17.94 25.89
CA GLU A 1010 39.20 -17.17 24.70
C GLU A 1010 37.98 -17.09 23.78
N GLN A 1011 37.21 -18.18 23.65
CA GLN A 1011 35.96 -18.20 22.89
C GLN A 1011 34.94 -17.19 23.45
N ARG A 1012 34.80 -17.10 24.78
CA ARG A 1012 33.96 -16.10 25.46
C ARG A 1012 34.41 -14.68 25.15
N ARG A 1013 35.73 -14.39 25.25
CA ARG A 1013 36.28 -13.07 24.94
C ARG A 1013 35.90 -12.62 23.53
N ARG A 1014 36.03 -13.51 22.55
CA ARG A 1014 35.74 -13.20 21.13
C ARG A 1014 34.25 -13.03 20.85
N LEU A 1015 33.39 -13.89 21.40
CA LEU A 1015 31.94 -13.72 21.25
C LEU A 1015 31.44 -12.45 21.95
N GLN A 1016 32.04 -12.05 23.07
CA GLN A 1016 31.73 -10.79 23.71
C GLN A 1016 32.12 -9.58 22.85
N GLU A 1017 33.28 -9.62 22.20
CA GLU A 1017 33.70 -8.59 21.23
C GLU A 1017 32.74 -8.51 20.04
N GLN A 1018 32.32 -9.65 19.48
CA GLN A 1018 31.32 -9.70 18.41
C GLN A 1018 29.95 -9.17 18.85
N SER A 1019 29.50 -9.54 20.06
CA SER A 1019 28.23 -9.04 20.60
C SER A 1019 28.24 -7.52 20.84
N LEU A 1020 29.40 -6.94 21.19
CA LEU A 1020 29.56 -5.48 21.27
C LEU A 1020 29.47 -4.80 19.90
N LEU A 1021 29.99 -5.44 18.84
CA LEU A 1021 29.80 -4.96 17.46
C LEU A 1021 28.33 -5.01 17.04
N ALA A 1022 27.62 -6.09 17.39
CA ALA A 1022 26.18 -6.22 17.17
C ALA A 1022 25.40 -5.11 17.89
N ALA A 1023 25.73 -4.84 19.16
CA ALA A 1023 25.15 -3.72 19.93
C ALA A 1023 25.50 -2.34 19.33
N GLY A 1024 26.63 -2.24 18.63
CA GLY A 1024 27.06 -1.07 17.86
C GLY A 1024 26.31 -0.87 16.54
N GLY A 1025 25.40 -1.77 16.18
CA GLY A 1025 24.54 -1.68 15.00
C GLY A 1025 24.99 -2.52 13.80
N ASP A 1026 25.91 -3.47 13.99
CA ASP A 1026 26.28 -4.45 12.96
C ASP A 1026 25.27 -5.61 12.93
N PRO A 1027 24.43 -5.74 11.88
CA PRO A 1027 23.41 -6.78 11.81
C PRO A 1027 23.94 -8.18 11.46
N GLU A 1028 25.23 -8.32 11.14
CA GLU A 1028 25.87 -9.60 10.76
C GLU A 1028 26.74 -10.19 11.88
N ALA A 1029 27.01 -9.40 12.93
CA ALA A 1029 27.83 -9.82 14.06
C ALA A 1029 27.11 -10.87 14.93
N MET A 1030 27.88 -11.84 15.44
CA MET A 1030 27.35 -12.96 16.22
C MET A 1030 26.81 -12.50 17.58
N GLU A 1031 25.71 -13.12 18.01
CA GLU A 1031 25.19 -12.98 19.37
C GLU A 1031 25.96 -13.88 20.35
N LEU A 1032 25.94 -13.48 21.63
CA LEU A 1032 26.58 -14.24 22.70
C LEU A 1032 25.69 -15.44 23.10
N ASP A 1033 26.11 -16.65 22.71
CA ASP A 1033 25.45 -17.91 23.10
C ASP A 1033 26.08 -18.47 24.39
N GLU A 1034 25.44 -18.19 25.53
CA GLU A 1034 25.89 -18.68 26.85
C GLU A 1034 25.78 -20.20 27.00
N ASP A 1035 24.80 -20.84 26.37
CA ASP A 1035 24.65 -22.29 26.40
C ASP A 1035 25.78 -22.98 25.63
N PHE A 1036 26.20 -22.40 24.49
CA PHE A 1036 27.37 -22.87 23.75
C PHE A 1036 28.64 -22.75 24.59
N LEU A 1037 28.86 -21.60 25.23
CA LEU A 1037 30.03 -21.39 26.09
C LEU A 1037 30.04 -22.38 27.26
N GLN A 1038 28.88 -22.60 27.89
CA GLN A 1038 28.75 -23.62 28.94
C GLN A 1038 29.09 -25.02 28.42
N ALA A 1039 28.67 -25.38 27.20
CA ALA A 1039 29.06 -26.65 26.59
C ALA A 1039 30.57 -26.74 26.39
N MET A 1040 31.21 -25.68 25.88
CA MET A 1040 32.67 -25.65 25.70
C MET A 1040 33.45 -25.78 27.02
N GLU A 1041 32.89 -25.31 28.15
CA GLU A 1041 33.44 -25.49 29.50
C GLU A 1041 33.44 -26.96 29.98
N TYR A 1042 32.60 -27.84 29.40
CA TYR A 1042 32.67 -29.30 29.59
C TYR A 1042 33.79 -29.98 28.80
N ALA A 1043 34.62 -29.18 28.11
CA ALA A 1043 35.77 -29.54 27.29
C ALA A 1043 35.43 -30.22 25.97
N MET A 1044 35.73 -29.50 24.88
CA MET A 1044 35.74 -30.04 23.52
C MET A 1044 37.14 -30.59 23.20
N PRO A 1045 37.29 -31.80 22.61
CA PRO A 1045 38.59 -32.29 22.17
C PRO A 1045 39.16 -31.38 21.05
N PRO A 1046 40.50 -31.30 20.89
CA PRO A 1046 41.10 -30.62 19.73
C PRO A 1046 40.46 -31.16 18.45
N THR A 1047 39.86 -30.30 17.64
CA THR A 1047 38.99 -30.70 16.52
C THR A 1047 39.31 -29.85 15.30
N GLY A 1048 39.27 -30.45 14.12
CA GLY A 1048 39.27 -29.72 12.85
C GLY A 1048 37.86 -29.68 12.28
N GLY A 1049 37.36 -28.52 11.89
CA GLY A 1049 36.07 -28.35 11.23
C GLY A 1049 36.22 -27.90 9.79
N LEU A 1050 35.33 -28.37 8.91
CA LEU A 1050 35.21 -28.01 7.50
C LEU A 1050 33.80 -27.47 7.24
N GLY A 1051 33.70 -26.31 6.59
CA GLY A 1051 32.49 -25.79 5.97
C GLY A 1051 32.63 -25.71 4.46
N MET A 1052 31.65 -26.23 3.71
CA MET A 1052 31.70 -26.23 2.24
C MET A 1052 30.32 -25.98 1.63
N GLY A 1053 30.23 -24.98 0.76
CA GLY A 1053 29.01 -24.66 0.03
C GLY A 1053 28.74 -25.68 -1.08
N ILE A 1054 27.76 -26.56 -0.90
CA ILE A 1054 27.46 -27.60 -1.90
C ILE A 1054 26.94 -27.00 -3.20
N ASP A 1055 26.18 -25.91 -3.11
CA ASP A 1055 25.73 -25.20 -4.30
C ASP A 1055 26.90 -24.68 -5.12
N ARG A 1056 27.91 -24.09 -4.45
CA ARG A 1056 29.16 -23.63 -5.10
C ARG A 1056 29.96 -24.79 -5.68
N LEU A 1057 30.00 -25.95 -5.01
CA LEU A 1057 30.60 -27.17 -5.57
C LEU A 1057 29.89 -27.65 -6.85
N VAL A 1058 28.56 -27.67 -6.86
CA VAL A 1058 27.80 -28.05 -8.06
C VAL A 1058 28.01 -27.03 -9.18
N MET A 1059 28.07 -25.73 -8.87
CA MET A 1059 28.41 -24.68 -9.84
C MET A 1059 29.79 -24.90 -10.44
N LEU A 1060 30.79 -25.22 -9.62
CA LEU A 1060 32.14 -25.51 -10.05
C LEU A 1060 32.18 -26.68 -11.04
N ILE A 1061 31.61 -27.82 -10.64
CA ILE A 1061 31.63 -29.07 -11.43
C ILE A 1061 30.90 -28.90 -12.76
N THR A 1062 29.76 -28.20 -12.76
CA THR A 1062 28.89 -28.07 -13.94
C THR A 1062 29.17 -26.83 -14.78
N GLY A 1063 29.92 -25.85 -14.27
CA GLY A 1063 30.14 -24.56 -14.92
C GLY A 1063 28.90 -23.66 -14.99
N ARG A 1064 27.84 -23.98 -14.26
CA ARG A 1064 26.54 -23.28 -14.27
C ARG A 1064 26.35 -22.41 -13.05
N SER A 1065 25.45 -21.43 -13.14
CA SER A 1065 25.11 -20.55 -12.02
C SER A 1065 24.29 -21.26 -10.93
N ILE A 1066 24.26 -20.72 -9.70
CA ILE A 1066 23.44 -21.29 -8.60
C ILE A 1066 21.95 -21.38 -8.99
N ARG A 1067 21.47 -20.40 -9.77
CA ARG A 1067 20.09 -20.32 -10.23
C ARG A 1067 19.75 -21.34 -11.30
N GLU A 1068 20.74 -21.90 -11.99
CA GLU A 1068 20.55 -22.98 -12.96
C GLU A 1068 20.64 -24.36 -12.31
N THR A 1069 21.51 -24.52 -11.31
CA THR A 1069 21.74 -25.80 -10.63
C THR A 1069 20.70 -26.09 -9.55
N LEU A 1070 20.05 -25.05 -9.00
CA LEU A 1070 18.90 -25.20 -8.11
C LEU A 1070 17.62 -25.53 -8.89
N PRO A 1071 16.85 -26.56 -8.46
CA PRO A 1071 15.54 -26.84 -9.05
C PRO A 1071 14.59 -25.64 -8.93
N PHE A 1072 14.47 -25.05 -7.74
CA PHE A 1072 13.55 -23.93 -7.49
C PHE A 1072 14.27 -22.80 -6.75
N PRO A 1073 15.06 -21.97 -7.46
CA PRO A 1073 15.68 -20.79 -6.87
C PRO A 1073 14.63 -19.73 -6.55
N LEU A 1074 14.89 -18.91 -5.53
CA LEU A 1074 13.99 -17.81 -5.17
C LEU A 1074 13.95 -16.78 -6.31
N ALA A 1075 12.75 -16.34 -6.68
CA ALA A 1075 12.53 -15.29 -7.67
C ALA A 1075 11.65 -14.19 -7.08
N LYS A 1076 11.96 -12.93 -7.37
CA LYS A 1076 11.18 -11.79 -6.90
C LYS A 1076 9.75 -11.87 -7.46
N PRO A 1077 8.68 -11.82 -6.64
CA PRO A 1077 7.30 -11.78 -7.13
C PRO A 1077 7.07 -10.57 -8.06
N HIS A 1078 6.14 -10.70 -9.00
CA HIS A 1078 5.72 -9.60 -9.89
C HIS A 1078 4.79 -8.62 -9.19
#